data_AF-A0A7U2EW71-F1
#
_entry.id   AF-A0A7U2EW71-F1
#
_cell.length_a   1.000
_cell.length_b   1.000
_cell.length_c   1.000
_cell.angle_alpha   90.00
_cell.angle_beta   90.00
_cell.angle_gamma   90.00
#
_symmetry.space_group_name_H-M   'P 1'
#
loop_
_entity.id
_entity.type
_entity.pdbx_description
1 polymer ?
#
loop_
_entity_poly.entity_id
_entity_poly.type
_entity_poly.pdbx_seq_one_letter_code
_entity_poly.pdbx_strand_id
1 'polypeptide(L)'
;MKIFSACSMLLMTVLCGLQAGVGAEAIVSNAPNLGTSVGVKPLDNRGGWVNPEDLASMPQCVVQQDHRTWLDALTHCTSHRCTRHFGVFCTHKQWLTQLSCLRTTFSPELVKQYVPYCSRSVLTKAQISRWIHQITDRTWLVDVGDTNELLELTPYSLHDGYAAIHVVSKAPKCLTHAPSASTGELFQHALASCMFTSSAQHTGNAVRPWEYSESLRSMISLDSETAGYDLLGVKITHGEYFDKTCFCQVFTIDWTREPCSDPGNIDMTMERYWMYATCGRSALPAGLWNNHLKTTGDHYIPIEEWKWPKCVADMPKEILTRRDQCTTDACDVKSDDYCTIKPSVDKASFCRDFSYESCGGSCHAFKTRIDFVLWLFHLCRNVQDWYGLPENWYHSLARPTRAEMTPWRWNVSFSDYIGIDIPSSESSADKAPLCTSNGWKIMSLALVNTATVIAVYFRQRIYAFEVASHLLRQIVPSGWFLTGLWIAAIQLFGNLLNAVLVQSTYGYEHVPVIQLMLLWCSMPRLAWLPIWILSRQPFEAINLSATASSIFAEIIMQALSLYPMLTTVKYGREHDFYSRGLELAEGEAAAKAMYTAALMWLLVFVVALVQLLLLTRAMMNTTTSGHRDLLKWRKIEQPQPSNIAEELATQVNERMPLLKYDSTRIRRYTQEENNAMDDTVSPEIEIMRISPESLLRSYIVTVVILLLFWAAQWVFWAGFISLSSELYCPPNLVFLTIVWSVCSVAGIMVVNTWEA
;
A
#
# COMPACT_ATOMS: atom_id res chain seq x y z
N MET A 1 -0.95 -18.70 -12.36
CA MET A 1 -1.22 -18.14 -11.01
C MET A 1 -2.65 -18.32 -10.48
N LYS A 2 -3.48 -19.25 -11.01
CA LYS A 2 -4.84 -19.53 -10.48
C LYS A 2 -5.05 -20.94 -9.91
N ILE A 3 -4.04 -21.81 -9.96
CA ILE A 3 -4.12 -23.20 -9.47
C ILE A 3 -3.61 -23.33 -8.02
N PHE A 4 -2.74 -22.43 -7.57
CA PHE A 4 -2.19 -22.43 -6.20
C PHE A 4 -3.18 -21.93 -5.12
N SER A 5 -4.21 -21.16 -5.50
CA SER A 5 -5.22 -20.65 -4.56
C SER A 5 -6.25 -21.71 -4.15
N ALA A 6 -6.55 -22.66 -5.05
CA ALA A 6 -7.52 -23.72 -4.78
C ALA A 6 -6.97 -24.82 -3.85
N CYS A 7 -5.67 -25.12 -3.90
CA CYS A 7 -5.05 -26.11 -3.01
C CYS A 7 -4.86 -25.60 -1.57
N SER A 8 -4.75 -24.29 -1.35
CA SER A 8 -4.56 -23.73 0.00
C SER A 8 -5.85 -23.69 0.83
N MET A 9 -7.02 -23.65 0.17
CA MET A 9 -8.34 -23.68 0.82
C MET A 9 -8.76 -25.09 1.24
N LEU A 10 -8.32 -26.12 0.51
CA LEU A 10 -8.58 -27.53 0.82
C LEU A 10 -7.72 -28.06 1.97
N LEU A 11 -6.59 -27.42 2.29
CA LEU A 11 -5.71 -27.82 3.40
C LEU A 11 -6.20 -27.28 4.76
N MET A 12 -6.95 -26.18 4.78
CA MET A 12 -7.47 -25.56 6.01
C MET A 12 -8.79 -26.20 6.51
N THR A 13 -9.56 -26.83 5.62
CA THR A 13 -10.79 -27.54 5.99
C THR A 13 -10.53 -28.94 6.57
N VAL A 14 -9.35 -29.52 6.30
CA VAL A 14 -8.95 -30.84 6.84
C VAL A 14 -8.33 -30.73 8.23
N LEU A 15 -7.79 -29.57 8.62
CA LEU A 15 -7.19 -29.33 9.94
C LEU A 15 -8.19 -28.88 11.02
N CYS A 16 -9.43 -28.51 10.65
CA CYS A 16 -10.51 -28.21 11.61
C CYS A 16 -11.50 -29.37 11.83
N GLY A 17 -11.22 -30.57 11.30
CA GLY A 17 -12.13 -31.73 11.34
C GLY A 17 -11.90 -32.73 12.48
N LEU A 18 -11.10 -32.40 13.50
CA LEU A 18 -10.76 -33.31 14.60
C LEU A 18 -11.00 -32.67 15.97
N GLN A 19 -12.27 -32.43 16.29
CA GLN A 19 -12.78 -32.52 17.66
C GLN A 19 -14.31 -32.46 17.65
N ALA A 20 -14.94 -33.62 17.52
CA ALA A 20 -16.34 -33.81 17.85
C ALA A 20 -16.51 -35.12 18.62
N GLY A 21 -17.21 -35.02 19.75
CA GLY A 21 -17.84 -36.14 20.46
C GLY A 21 -17.29 -36.36 21.86
N VAL A 22 -18.05 -36.02 22.91
CA VAL A 22 -19.00 -36.92 23.59
C VAL A 22 -19.96 -36.08 24.46
N GLY A 23 -21.26 -36.37 24.40
CA GLY A 23 -22.22 -36.01 25.46
C GLY A 23 -23.57 -35.49 24.97
N ALA A 24 -24.50 -36.40 24.72
CA ALA A 24 -25.90 -36.11 24.38
C ALA A 24 -26.82 -36.09 25.62
N GLU A 25 -27.96 -35.41 25.43
CA GLU A 25 -29.24 -35.49 26.17
C GLU A 25 -29.35 -34.88 27.59
N ALA A 26 -30.14 -33.81 27.72
CA ALA A 26 -31.55 -33.92 28.13
C ALA A 26 -32.24 -32.54 28.15
N ILE A 27 -33.33 -32.42 27.39
CA ILE A 27 -34.31 -31.34 27.53
C ILE A 27 -35.13 -31.65 28.78
N VAL A 28 -35.07 -30.78 29.79
CA VAL A 28 -36.08 -30.69 30.84
C VAL A 28 -36.43 -29.21 31.00
N SER A 29 -37.63 -28.86 30.56
CA SER A 29 -38.35 -27.66 30.96
C SER A 29 -38.43 -27.59 32.48
N ASN A 30 -38.09 -26.47 33.10
CA ASN A 30 -38.65 -26.10 34.41
C ASN A 30 -38.60 -24.59 34.63
N ALA A 31 -39.74 -24.07 35.08
CA ALA A 31 -39.99 -22.71 35.55
C ALA A 31 -38.99 -22.29 36.65
N PRO A 32 -38.75 -20.98 36.85
CA PRO A 32 -37.83 -20.52 37.88
C PRO A 32 -38.44 -20.75 39.27
N ASN A 33 -37.99 -21.81 39.94
CA ASN A 33 -38.19 -22.00 41.37
C ASN A 33 -37.27 -21.05 42.13
N LEU A 34 -37.92 -20.12 42.82
CA LEU A 34 -37.38 -19.35 43.92
C LEU A 34 -36.97 -20.32 45.05
N GLY A 35 -35.66 -20.44 45.30
CA GLY A 35 -35.12 -21.04 46.53
C GLY A 35 -34.09 -22.14 46.34
N THR A 36 -32.83 -21.87 46.72
CA THR A 36 -32.15 -22.57 47.85
C THR A 36 -30.74 -22.02 48.10
N SER A 37 -30.63 -21.27 49.21
CA SER A 37 -29.57 -21.31 50.22
C SER A 37 -28.12 -21.63 49.80
N VAL A 38 -27.30 -20.60 49.68
CA VAL A 38 -25.89 -20.68 50.11
C VAL A 38 -25.89 -20.74 51.64
N GLY A 39 -25.40 -21.86 52.18
CA GLY A 39 -25.11 -22.16 53.59
C GLY A 39 -25.51 -21.14 54.65
N VAL A 40 -26.81 -21.02 54.96
CA VAL A 40 -27.27 -20.38 56.20
C VAL A 40 -27.14 -21.43 57.29
N LYS A 41 -26.18 -21.28 58.21
CA LYS A 41 -26.28 -21.96 59.51
C LYS A 41 -27.66 -21.60 60.07
N PRO A 42 -28.52 -22.56 60.42
CA PRO A 42 -29.81 -22.22 61.04
C PRO A 42 -29.52 -21.35 62.26
N LEU A 43 -30.07 -20.13 62.27
CA LEU A 43 -30.00 -19.25 63.43
C LEU A 43 -30.45 -20.06 64.65
N ASP A 44 -29.60 -20.15 65.67
CA ASP A 44 -29.96 -20.79 66.95
C ASP A 44 -30.97 -19.87 67.65
N ASN A 45 -32.22 -19.99 67.22
CA ASN A 45 -33.32 -19.14 67.64
C ASN A 45 -33.85 -19.61 68.98
N ARG A 46 -33.44 -18.92 70.05
CA ARG A 46 -33.80 -19.24 71.44
C ARG A 46 -35.10 -18.55 71.85
N GLY A 47 -36.18 -18.81 71.10
CA GLY A 47 -37.50 -18.23 71.38
C GLY A 47 -37.61 -16.74 71.04
N GLY A 48 -37.11 -16.35 69.87
CA GLY A 48 -37.09 -14.96 69.38
C GLY A 48 -35.80 -14.19 69.69
N TRP A 49 -34.81 -14.85 70.30
CA TRP A 49 -33.50 -14.30 70.64
C TRP A 49 -32.41 -15.00 69.83
N VAL A 50 -31.52 -14.22 69.24
CA VAL A 50 -30.39 -14.70 68.43
C VAL A 50 -29.10 -14.11 68.97
N ASN A 51 -27.96 -14.73 68.65
CA ASN A 51 -26.69 -14.08 68.96
C ASN A 51 -26.46 -12.92 67.97
N PRO A 52 -25.82 -11.82 68.39
CA PRO A 52 -25.50 -10.73 67.47
C PRO A 52 -24.67 -11.18 66.27
N GLU A 53 -23.77 -12.16 66.44
CA GLU A 53 -22.96 -12.72 65.36
C GLU A 53 -23.76 -13.46 64.28
N ASP A 54 -25.02 -13.83 64.56
CA ASP A 54 -25.87 -14.51 63.59
C ASP A 54 -26.65 -13.52 62.71
N LEU A 55 -26.59 -12.22 63.01
CA LEU A 55 -27.20 -11.16 62.20
C LEU A 55 -26.34 -10.85 60.97
N ALA A 56 -26.99 -10.53 59.85
CA ALA A 56 -26.30 -10.10 58.63
C ALA A 56 -25.45 -8.86 58.88
N SER A 57 -24.28 -8.80 58.25
CA SER A 57 -23.31 -7.70 58.35
C SER A 57 -23.90 -6.35 57.96
N MET A 58 -23.25 -5.28 58.39
CA MET A 58 -23.72 -3.93 58.10
C MET A 58 -23.67 -3.63 56.59
N PRO A 59 -24.77 -3.15 55.96
CA PRO A 59 -24.76 -2.82 54.54
C PRO A 59 -23.78 -1.70 54.19
N GLN A 60 -23.19 -1.75 52.99
CA GLN A 60 -22.19 -0.79 52.51
C GLN A 60 -22.67 0.67 52.61
N CYS A 61 -23.90 0.94 52.18
CA CYS A 61 -24.40 2.30 52.16
C CYS A 61 -24.68 2.86 53.57
N VAL A 62 -24.84 2.00 54.59
CA VAL A 62 -25.03 2.42 55.98
C VAL A 62 -23.69 2.78 56.61
N VAL A 63 -22.64 1.98 56.39
CA VAL A 63 -21.30 2.27 56.94
C VAL A 63 -20.69 3.55 56.33
N GLN A 64 -21.06 3.89 55.10
CA GLN A 64 -20.64 5.11 54.42
C GLN A 64 -21.34 6.39 54.92
N GLN A 65 -22.30 6.26 55.86
CA GLN A 65 -23.06 7.37 56.44
C GLN A 65 -22.94 7.37 57.97
N ASP A 66 -23.57 8.36 58.63
CA ASP A 66 -23.71 8.34 60.09
C ASP A 66 -24.62 7.18 60.52
N HIS A 67 -24.00 6.14 61.09
CA HIS A 67 -24.67 4.91 61.50
C HIS A 67 -24.97 4.87 63.00
N ARG A 68 -24.87 5.99 63.74
CA ARG A 68 -25.18 6.03 65.18
C ARG A 68 -26.61 5.56 65.48
N THR A 69 -27.61 6.09 64.75
CA THR A 69 -29.02 5.69 64.91
C THR A 69 -29.21 4.19 64.64
N TRP A 70 -28.47 3.63 63.69
CA TRP A 70 -28.48 2.21 63.38
C TRP A 70 -27.94 1.36 64.54
N LEU A 71 -26.80 1.77 65.12
CA LEU A 71 -26.21 1.10 66.29
C LEU A 71 -27.09 1.23 67.53
N ASP A 72 -27.71 2.40 67.75
CA ASP A 72 -28.61 2.64 68.87
C ASP A 72 -29.85 1.72 68.79
N ALA A 73 -30.40 1.52 67.60
CA ALA A 73 -31.50 0.58 67.38
C ALA A 73 -31.12 -0.88 67.68
N LEU A 74 -29.94 -1.32 67.23
CA LEU A 74 -29.43 -2.67 67.55
C LEU A 74 -29.14 -2.82 69.04
N THR A 75 -28.58 -1.79 69.68
CA THR A 75 -28.27 -1.74 71.11
C THR A 75 -29.53 -1.84 71.95
N HIS A 76 -30.56 -1.08 71.61
CA HIS A 76 -31.84 -1.05 72.30
C HIS A 76 -32.49 -2.46 72.37
N CYS A 77 -32.32 -3.25 71.32
CA CYS A 77 -32.87 -4.61 71.24
C CYS A 77 -31.94 -5.72 71.75
N THR A 78 -30.77 -5.37 72.29
CA THR A 78 -29.78 -6.33 72.78
C THR A 78 -29.73 -6.33 74.31
N SER A 79 -29.76 -7.51 74.92
CA SER A 79 -29.73 -7.64 76.38
C SER A 79 -28.93 -8.84 76.85
N HIS A 80 -28.40 -8.76 78.07
CA HIS A 80 -27.63 -9.84 78.68
C HIS A 80 -28.58 -10.91 79.24
N ARG A 81 -28.73 -12.01 78.52
CA ARG A 81 -29.70 -13.08 78.81
C ARG A 81 -29.01 -14.33 79.32
N CYS A 82 -29.74 -15.09 80.13
CA CYS A 82 -29.29 -16.42 80.52
C CYS A 82 -29.56 -17.42 79.40
N THR A 83 -28.54 -18.16 78.94
CA THR A 83 -28.71 -19.21 77.92
C THR A 83 -28.68 -20.62 78.49
N ARG A 84 -28.17 -20.81 79.71
CA ARG A 84 -28.18 -22.12 80.39
C ARG A 84 -28.52 -21.98 81.87
N HIS A 85 -29.48 -22.78 82.31
CA HIS A 85 -29.92 -22.86 83.70
C HIS A 85 -29.52 -24.18 84.34
N PHE A 86 -29.15 -24.14 85.62
CA PHE A 86 -29.05 -25.30 86.50
C PHE A 86 -30.05 -25.09 87.65
N GLY A 87 -31.20 -25.76 87.58
CA GLY A 87 -32.34 -25.48 88.44
C GLY A 87 -32.86 -24.04 88.23
N VAL A 88 -32.79 -23.21 89.28
CA VAL A 88 -33.14 -21.78 89.23
C VAL A 88 -31.95 -20.85 88.99
N PHE A 89 -30.71 -21.37 89.00
CA PHE A 89 -29.50 -20.57 88.85
C PHE A 89 -29.07 -20.45 87.39
N CYS A 90 -28.73 -19.24 86.97
CA CYS A 90 -28.16 -19.01 85.64
C CYS A 90 -26.67 -19.35 85.64
N THR A 91 -26.26 -20.33 84.84
CA THR A 91 -24.85 -20.77 84.77
C THR A 91 -24.09 -20.17 83.59
N HIS A 92 -24.81 -19.67 82.57
CA HIS A 92 -24.19 -19.06 81.39
C HIS A 92 -25.04 -17.90 80.91
N LYS A 93 -24.42 -16.72 80.76
CA LYS A 93 -25.06 -15.52 80.23
C LYS A 93 -24.35 -15.07 78.96
N GLN A 94 -25.13 -14.61 77.99
CA GLN A 94 -24.65 -14.08 76.72
C GLN A 94 -25.50 -12.87 76.35
N TRP A 95 -24.87 -11.92 75.64
CA TRP A 95 -25.59 -10.83 75.00
C TRP A 95 -26.36 -11.39 73.81
N LEU A 96 -27.69 -11.25 73.82
CA LEU A 96 -28.58 -11.71 72.76
C LEU A 96 -29.42 -10.55 72.25
N THR A 97 -29.79 -10.61 70.97
CA THR A 97 -30.64 -9.60 70.32
C THR A 97 -32.02 -10.18 70.06
N GLN A 98 -33.07 -9.41 70.39
CA GLN A 98 -34.45 -9.83 70.24
C GLN A 98 -35.02 -9.45 68.86
N LEU A 99 -35.39 -10.45 68.05
CA LEU A 99 -35.90 -10.23 66.69
C LEU A 99 -37.20 -9.43 66.66
N SER A 100 -38.13 -9.68 67.59
CA SER A 100 -39.39 -8.92 67.66
C SER A 100 -39.19 -7.44 68.00
N CYS A 101 -38.16 -7.13 68.79
CA CYS A 101 -37.77 -5.74 69.06
C CYS A 101 -37.14 -5.09 67.82
N LEU A 102 -36.26 -5.81 67.10
CA LEU A 102 -35.67 -5.29 65.88
C LEU A 102 -36.74 -5.00 64.83
N ARG A 103 -37.72 -5.89 64.68
CA ARG A 103 -38.83 -5.73 63.74
C ARG A 103 -39.62 -4.44 63.95
N THR A 104 -39.78 -4.00 65.20
CA THR A 104 -40.48 -2.74 65.52
C THR A 104 -39.56 -1.53 65.52
N THR A 105 -38.30 -1.71 65.94
CA THR A 105 -37.32 -0.61 66.08
C THR A 105 -36.77 -0.16 64.73
N PHE A 106 -36.56 -1.08 63.79
CA PHE A 106 -36.25 -0.75 62.39
C PHE A 106 -37.53 -0.32 61.66
N SER A 107 -38.13 0.79 62.10
CA SER A 107 -39.33 1.37 61.50
C SER A 107 -39.00 2.08 60.16
N PRO A 108 -40.01 2.39 59.34
CA PRO A 108 -39.84 3.19 58.12
C PRO A 108 -39.09 4.51 58.36
N GLU A 109 -39.39 5.20 59.47
CA GLU A 109 -38.79 6.48 59.84
C GLU A 109 -37.29 6.38 60.11
N LEU A 110 -36.83 5.28 60.73
CA LEU A 110 -35.41 5.04 60.94
C LEU A 110 -34.70 4.78 59.61
N VAL A 111 -35.27 3.90 58.78
CA VAL A 111 -34.69 3.52 57.48
C VAL A 111 -34.66 4.69 56.50
N LYS A 112 -35.64 5.59 56.57
CA LYS A 112 -35.77 6.79 55.72
C LYS A 112 -34.54 7.69 55.73
N GLN A 113 -33.76 7.70 56.81
CA GLN A 113 -32.52 8.48 56.91
C GLN A 113 -31.43 7.96 55.95
N TYR A 114 -31.43 6.66 55.65
CA TYR A 114 -30.39 6.01 54.85
C TYR A 114 -30.80 5.83 53.38
N VAL A 115 -32.11 5.76 53.09
CA VAL A 115 -32.64 5.47 51.75
C VAL A 115 -32.14 6.41 50.64
N PRO A 116 -32.07 7.75 50.80
CA PRO A 116 -31.63 8.63 49.72
C PRO A 116 -30.21 8.32 49.20
N TYR A 117 -29.29 7.99 50.12
CA TYR A 117 -27.92 7.64 49.74
C TYR A 117 -27.83 6.19 49.27
N CYS A 118 -28.49 5.24 49.96
CA CYS A 118 -28.51 3.83 49.56
C CYS A 118 -29.19 3.58 48.20
N SER A 119 -30.09 4.47 47.78
CA SER A 119 -30.81 4.37 46.50
C SER A 119 -30.04 4.95 45.31
N ARG A 120 -28.83 5.49 45.51
CA ARG A 120 -27.98 6.00 44.41
C ARG A 120 -27.54 4.87 43.47
N SER A 121 -27.20 3.71 44.02
CA SER A 121 -26.93 2.50 43.23
C SER A 121 -28.03 1.46 43.45
N VAL A 122 -28.45 0.81 42.37
CA VAL A 122 -29.45 -0.26 42.42
C VAL A 122 -28.97 -1.46 43.26
N LEU A 123 -27.67 -1.74 43.27
CA LEU A 123 -27.07 -2.83 44.03
C LEU A 123 -27.01 -2.54 45.53
N THR A 124 -26.65 -1.31 45.92
CA THR A 124 -26.69 -0.90 47.34
C THR A 124 -28.12 -0.87 47.86
N LYS A 125 -29.08 -0.46 47.02
CA LYS A 125 -30.51 -0.49 47.33
C LYS A 125 -31.01 -1.93 47.54
N ALA A 126 -30.59 -2.85 46.68
CA ALA A 126 -30.88 -4.27 46.82
C ALA A 126 -30.31 -4.85 48.13
N GLN A 127 -29.08 -4.48 48.49
CA GLN A 127 -28.42 -4.93 49.72
C GLN A 127 -29.19 -4.49 50.98
N ILE A 128 -29.53 -3.20 51.10
CA ILE A 128 -30.28 -2.72 52.27
C ILE A 128 -31.70 -3.29 52.30
N SER A 129 -32.35 -3.44 51.15
CA SER A 129 -33.68 -4.09 51.04
C SER A 129 -33.64 -5.52 51.57
N ARG A 130 -32.62 -6.30 51.19
CA ARG A 130 -32.41 -7.66 51.69
C ARG A 130 -32.20 -7.69 53.22
N TRP A 131 -31.40 -6.76 53.75
CA TRP A 131 -31.17 -6.66 55.20
C TRP A 131 -32.47 -6.34 55.95
N ILE A 132 -33.25 -5.35 55.48
CA ILE A 132 -34.53 -4.98 56.09
C ILE A 132 -35.57 -6.10 56.00
N HIS A 133 -35.60 -6.83 54.88
CA HIS A 133 -36.46 -7.98 54.72
C HIS A 133 -36.13 -9.08 55.72
N GLN A 134 -34.85 -9.41 55.92
CA GLN A 134 -34.41 -10.44 56.87
C GLN A 134 -34.73 -10.10 58.34
N ILE A 135 -34.73 -8.81 58.69
CA ILE A 135 -34.97 -8.36 60.08
C ILE A 135 -36.44 -8.11 60.38
N THR A 136 -37.21 -7.64 59.39
CA THR A 136 -38.57 -7.13 59.63
C THR A 136 -39.68 -7.87 58.89
N ASP A 137 -39.32 -8.80 57.99
CA ASP A 137 -40.19 -9.46 57.00
C ASP A 137 -40.87 -8.49 56.00
N ARG A 138 -40.50 -7.20 55.99
CA ARG A 138 -41.05 -6.21 55.05
C ARG A 138 -40.43 -6.36 53.67
N THR A 139 -41.22 -6.12 52.63
CA THR A 139 -40.75 -6.13 51.23
C THR A 139 -40.46 -4.72 50.69
N TRP A 140 -40.63 -3.68 51.49
CA TRP A 140 -40.44 -2.26 51.16
C TRP A 140 -39.59 -1.59 52.25
N LEU A 141 -38.95 -0.45 51.96
CA LEU A 141 -38.05 0.24 52.89
C LEU A 141 -38.78 1.29 53.74
N VAL A 142 -39.36 2.29 53.09
CA VAL A 142 -40.07 3.45 53.65
C VAL A 142 -41.52 3.49 53.17
N ASP A 143 -41.73 3.36 51.86
CA ASP A 143 -43.05 3.47 51.23
C ASP A 143 -43.34 2.21 50.39
N VAL A 144 -44.60 1.78 50.37
CA VAL A 144 -44.99 0.60 49.58
C VAL A 144 -44.69 0.86 48.10
N GLY A 145 -43.82 0.02 47.52
CA GLY A 145 -43.42 0.09 46.11
C GLY A 145 -42.06 0.72 45.85
N ASP A 146 -41.36 1.19 46.89
CA ASP A 146 -40.00 1.73 46.76
C ASP A 146 -38.91 0.70 46.41
N THR A 147 -39.28 -0.58 46.38
CA THR A 147 -38.44 -1.71 45.98
C THR A 147 -38.97 -2.41 44.72
N ASN A 148 -39.96 -1.84 44.04
CA ASN A 148 -40.57 -2.48 42.87
C ASN A 148 -39.56 -2.74 41.76
N GLU A 149 -38.61 -1.82 41.54
CA GLU A 149 -37.51 -2.00 40.60
C GLU A 149 -36.55 -3.14 40.97
N LEU A 150 -36.59 -3.62 42.22
CA LEU A 150 -35.75 -4.72 42.70
C LEU A 150 -36.37 -6.10 42.42
N LEU A 151 -37.67 -6.16 42.11
CA LEU A 151 -38.38 -7.42 41.83
C LEU A 151 -37.89 -8.08 40.52
N GLU A 152 -37.43 -7.26 39.57
CA GLU A 152 -36.87 -7.68 38.28
C GLU A 152 -35.41 -7.22 38.15
N LEU A 153 -34.60 -7.47 39.18
CA LEU A 153 -33.15 -7.26 39.12
C LEU A 153 -32.55 -8.12 38.01
N THR A 154 -32.08 -7.47 36.95
CA THR A 154 -31.40 -8.11 35.82
C THR A 154 -30.09 -7.40 35.54
N PRO A 155 -29.19 -7.98 34.74
CA PRO A 155 -28.01 -7.25 34.25
C PRO A 155 -28.34 -5.89 33.60
N TYR A 156 -29.54 -5.72 33.05
CA TYR A 156 -30.01 -4.46 32.47
C TYR A 156 -30.41 -3.38 33.49
N SER A 157 -30.55 -3.75 34.77
CA SER A 157 -30.81 -2.80 35.86
C SER A 157 -29.65 -1.81 36.06
N LEU A 158 -28.46 -2.12 35.54
CA LEU A 158 -27.32 -1.20 35.37
C LEU A 158 -27.36 -0.60 33.96
N HIS A 159 -28.36 0.23 33.67
CA HIS A 159 -28.79 0.63 32.32
C HIS A 159 -27.68 1.14 31.38
N ASP A 160 -26.65 1.85 31.91
CA ASP A 160 -25.50 2.34 31.12
C ASP A 160 -24.19 1.55 31.38
N GLY A 161 -24.30 0.40 32.03
CA GLY A 161 -23.19 -0.50 32.37
C GLY A 161 -22.39 -0.07 33.61
N TYR A 162 -21.24 -0.73 33.80
CA TYR A 162 -20.31 -0.47 34.89
C TYR A 162 -18.88 -0.31 34.36
N ALA A 163 -17.99 0.26 35.16
CA ALA A 163 -16.56 0.29 34.84
C ALA A 163 -15.72 -0.20 36.01
N ALA A 164 -14.58 -0.80 35.70
CA ALA A 164 -13.62 -1.25 36.71
C ALA A 164 -12.93 -0.05 37.37
N ILE A 165 -12.65 -0.12 38.67
CA ILE A 165 -12.12 1.01 39.43
C ILE A 165 -10.79 1.56 38.89
N HIS A 166 -9.98 0.70 38.25
CA HIS A 166 -8.67 1.10 37.70
C HIS A 166 -8.77 2.19 36.62
N VAL A 167 -9.92 2.37 35.96
CA VAL A 167 -10.10 3.44 34.96
C VAL A 167 -10.08 4.84 35.58
N VAL A 168 -10.27 4.95 36.89
CA VAL A 168 -10.15 6.22 37.63
C VAL A 168 -8.73 6.76 37.57
N SER A 169 -7.72 5.89 37.47
CA SER A 169 -6.32 6.30 37.27
C SER A 169 -6.06 7.01 35.94
N LYS A 170 -7.00 6.90 34.99
CA LYS A 170 -6.94 7.60 33.70
C LYS A 170 -7.59 9.00 33.74
N ALA A 171 -8.25 9.36 34.84
CA ALA A 171 -8.76 10.71 35.05
C ALA A 171 -7.61 11.65 35.48
N PRO A 172 -7.61 12.92 35.05
CA PRO A 172 -6.61 13.88 35.49
C PRO A 172 -6.84 14.28 36.96
N LYS A 173 -5.77 14.71 37.64
CA LYS A 173 -5.84 15.06 39.06
C LYS A 173 -6.80 16.21 39.36
N CYS A 174 -6.88 17.21 38.48
CA CYS A 174 -7.81 18.33 38.62
C CYS A 174 -9.27 17.86 38.68
N LEU A 175 -9.66 16.86 37.88
CA LEU A 175 -11.00 16.26 37.94
C LEU A 175 -11.23 15.51 39.26
N THR A 176 -10.28 14.66 39.66
CA THR A 176 -10.44 13.81 40.87
C THR A 176 -10.46 14.58 42.19
N HIS A 177 -10.03 15.84 42.19
CA HIS A 177 -10.11 16.73 43.35
C HIS A 177 -11.25 17.75 43.26
N ALA A 178 -11.97 17.79 42.13
CA ALA A 178 -13.07 18.70 41.95
C ALA A 178 -14.30 18.26 42.78
N PRO A 179 -15.04 19.21 43.37
CA PRO A 179 -16.38 18.95 43.89
C PRO A 179 -17.39 18.86 42.75
N SER A 180 -18.43 18.06 42.92
CA SER A 180 -19.58 17.99 42.02
C SER A 180 -20.35 19.32 42.03
N ALA A 181 -20.75 19.81 40.85
CA ALA A 181 -21.53 21.02 40.72
C ALA A 181 -22.97 20.88 41.24
N SER A 182 -23.55 19.68 41.17
CA SER A 182 -24.93 19.42 41.60
C SER A 182 -25.07 19.20 43.11
N THR A 183 -24.11 18.51 43.73
CA THR A 183 -24.19 18.07 45.14
C THR A 183 -23.15 18.71 46.04
N GLY A 184 -22.07 19.28 45.50
CA GLY A 184 -20.91 19.75 46.26
C GLY A 184 -20.02 18.62 46.79
N GLU A 185 -20.35 17.36 46.53
CA GLU A 185 -19.58 16.21 47.00
C GLU A 185 -18.26 16.06 46.25
N LEU A 186 -17.20 15.68 46.95
CA LEU A 186 -15.92 15.36 46.31
C LEU A 186 -16.05 14.12 45.43
N PHE A 187 -15.31 14.10 44.31
CA PHE A 187 -15.26 12.99 43.35
C PHE A 187 -15.16 11.61 44.02
N GLN A 188 -14.29 11.44 45.03
CA GLN A 188 -14.09 10.16 45.72
C GLN A 188 -15.33 9.71 46.51
N HIS A 189 -16.09 10.65 47.10
CA HIS A 189 -17.31 10.31 47.82
C HIS A 189 -18.43 9.92 46.85
N ALA A 190 -18.57 10.68 45.75
CA ALA A 190 -19.50 10.34 44.68
C ALA A 190 -19.21 8.95 44.11
N LEU A 191 -17.95 8.66 43.79
CA LEU A 191 -17.49 7.36 43.33
C LEU A 191 -17.79 6.25 44.35
N ALA A 192 -17.42 6.44 45.62
CA ALA A 192 -17.62 5.44 46.67
C ALA A 192 -19.07 5.07 46.90
N SER A 193 -20.00 6.02 46.73
CA SER A 193 -21.45 5.75 46.81
C SER A 193 -21.98 4.84 45.70
N CYS A 194 -21.23 4.73 44.59
CA CYS A 194 -21.57 3.96 43.40
C CYS A 194 -20.71 2.71 43.21
N MET A 195 -19.77 2.45 44.12
CA MET A 195 -18.87 1.29 44.04
C MET A 195 -19.56 -0.01 44.47
N PHE A 196 -19.18 -1.10 43.83
CA PHE A 196 -19.59 -2.47 44.15
C PHE A 196 -18.48 -3.47 43.77
N THR A 197 -18.59 -4.71 44.24
CA THR A 197 -17.63 -5.78 43.96
C THR A 197 -18.26 -6.89 43.11
N SER A 198 -17.45 -7.73 42.47
CA SER A 198 -17.94 -8.87 41.67
C SER A 198 -18.83 -9.85 42.44
N SER A 199 -18.53 -10.03 43.71
CA SER A 199 -19.33 -10.74 44.71
C SER A 199 -19.26 -9.94 46.00
N ALA A 200 -20.25 -10.05 46.88
CA ALA A 200 -20.20 -9.38 48.18
C ALA A 200 -18.90 -9.70 48.93
N GLN A 201 -18.21 -8.67 49.44
CA GLN A 201 -16.95 -8.80 50.17
C GLN A 201 -17.10 -8.24 51.58
N HIS A 202 -16.62 -9.02 52.54
CA HIS A 202 -16.56 -8.62 53.95
C HIS A 202 -15.32 -7.77 54.20
N THR A 203 -15.51 -6.65 54.90
CA THR A 203 -14.45 -5.67 55.22
C THR A 203 -13.93 -5.81 56.65
N GLY A 204 -14.52 -6.72 57.43
CA GLY A 204 -14.10 -7.02 58.80
C GLY A 204 -14.31 -8.50 59.16
N ASN A 205 -14.81 -8.76 60.37
CA ASN A 205 -14.98 -10.11 60.91
C ASN A 205 -16.34 -10.72 60.51
N ALA A 206 -16.42 -11.29 59.31
CA ALA A 206 -17.64 -11.93 58.79
C ALA A 206 -18.22 -13.06 59.68
N VAL A 207 -17.37 -13.73 60.47
CA VAL A 207 -17.80 -14.81 61.38
C VAL A 207 -18.50 -14.24 62.62
N ARG A 208 -18.22 -12.98 62.95
CA ARG A 208 -18.78 -12.27 64.09
C ARG A 208 -19.07 -10.82 63.71
N PRO A 209 -20.11 -10.55 62.90
CA PRO A 209 -20.32 -9.21 62.33
C PRO A 209 -20.68 -8.15 63.37
N TRP A 210 -21.21 -8.57 64.52
CA TRP A 210 -21.68 -7.70 65.57
C TRP A 210 -21.21 -8.18 66.94
N GLU A 211 -20.92 -7.23 67.83
CA GLU A 211 -20.59 -7.50 69.22
C GLU A 211 -21.19 -6.42 70.12
N TYR A 212 -21.63 -6.80 71.32
CA TYR A 212 -21.98 -5.83 72.35
C TYR A 212 -20.72 -5.44 73.11
N SER A 213 -20.36 -4.16 73.08
CA SER A 213 -19.23 -3.61 73.82
C SER A 213 -19.69 -3.11 75.19
N GLU A 214 -19.24 -3.75 76.26
CA GLU A 214 -19.58 -3.31 77.63
C GLU A 214 -18.97 -1.94 77.99
N SER A 215 -17.81 -1.62 77.43
CA SER A 215 -17.15 -0.33 77.68
C SER A 215 -17.90 0.83 77.02
N LEU A 216 -18.41 0.63 75.80
CA LEU A 216 -19.20 1.61 75.06
C LEU A 216 -20.70 1.54 75.39
N ARG A 217 -21.13 0.48 76.08
CA ARG A 217 -22.54 0.15 76.34
C ARG A 217 -23.41 0.14 75.08
N SER A 218 -22.81 -0.24 73.97
CA SER A 218 -23.41 -0.17 72.64
C SER A 218 -22.97 -1.35 71.78
N MET A 219 -23.83 -1.71 70.84
CA MET A 219 -23.50 -2.60 69.75
C MET A 219 -22.45 -1.94 68.86
N ILE A 220 -21.43 -2.71 68.48
CA ILE A 220 -20.42 -2.32 67.51
C ILE A 220 -20.50 -3.24 66.29
N SER A 221 -20.32 -2.67 65.10
CA SER A 221 -20.10 -3.43 63.87
C SER A 221 -18.64 -3.85 63.83
N LEU A 222 -18.41 -5.16 63.72
CA LEU A 222 -17.10 -5.75 63.47
C LEU A 222 -16.92 -6.10 62.00
N ASP A 223 -18.00 -6.07 61.22
CA ASP A 223 -18.00 -6.34 59.78
C ASP A 223 -19.05 -5.51 59.02
N SER A 224 -18.66 -5.06 57.84
CA SER A 224 -19.55 -4.54 56.80
C SER A 224 -19.32 -5.28 55.50
N GLU A 225 -20.37 -5.41 54.71
CA GLU A 225 -20.36 -6.13 53.44
C GLU A 225 -20.51 -5.14 52.29
N THR A 226 -19.68 -5.26 51.25
CA THR A 226 -19.84 -4.50 50.00
C THR A 226 -21.04 -5.01 49.19
N ALA A 227 -21.70 -4.11 48.46
CA ALA A 227 -22.69 -4.52 47.49
C ALA A 227 -22.01 -5.38 46.40
N GLY A 228 -22.57 -6.55 46.13
CA GLY A 228 -22.03 -7.50 45.18
C GLY A 228 -22.87 -7.59 43.91
N TYR A 229 -22.22 -7.74 42.75
CA TYR A 229 -22.89 -7.99 41.48
C TYR A 229 -23.63 -9.35 41.48
N ASP A 230 -23.22 -10.27 42.35
CA ASP A 230 -23.88 -11.56 42.57
C ASP A 230 -25.32 -11.45 43.09
N LEU A 231 -25.74 -10.27 43.58
CA LEU A 231 -27.15 -9.97 43.85
C LEU A 231 -28.05 -10.09 42.61
N LEU A 232 -27.49 -10.01 41.40
CA LEU A 232 -28.19 -10.23 40.13
C LEU A 232 -28.28 -11.72 39.74
N GLY A 233 -27.72 -12.63 40.54
CA GLY A 233 -27.63 -14.06 40.21
C GLY A 233 -26.65 -14.39 39.08
N VAL A 234 -25.84 -13.42 38.64
CA VAL A 234 -24.85 -13.54 37.56
C VAL A 234 -23.45 -13.24 38.11
N LYS A 235 -22.42 -13.90 37.59
CA LYS A 235 -21.02 -13.69 38.00
C LYS A 235 -20.26 -12.89 36.95
N ILE A 236 -19.46 -11.93 37.42
CA ILE A 236 -18.49 -11.18 36.62
C ILE A 236 -17.06 -11.51 37.07
N THR A 237 -16.07 -10.98 36.35
CA THR A 237 -14.66 -11.15 36.72
C THR A 237 -14.41 -10.58 38.12
N HIS A 238 -13.53 -11.23 38.89
CA HIS A 238 -13.21 -10.73 40.23
C HIS A 238 -12.58 -9.33 40.15
N GLY A 239 -13.12 -8.40 40.94
CA GLY A 239 -12.65 -7.02 40.97
C GLY A 239 -13.63 -6.05 41.62
N GLU A 240 -13.21 -4.78 41.66
CA GLU A 240 -13.98 -3.63 42.11
C GLU A 240 -14.45 -2.82 40.91
N TYR A 241 -15.71 -2.38 40.97
CA TYR A 241 -16.41 -1.70 39.90
C TYR A 241 -17.21 -0.53 40.45
N PHE A 242 -17.63 0.37 39.58
CA PHE A 242 -18.62 1.37 39.90
C PHE A 242 -19.70 1.44 38.83
N ASP A 243 -20.91 1.75 39.27
CA ASP A 243 -22.06 2.00 38.42
C ASP A 243 -21.90 3.38 37.76
N LYS A 244 -21.79 3.39 36.42
CA LYS A 244 -21.59 4.62 35.65
C LYS A 244 -22.77 5.57 35.80
N THR A 245 -24.00 5.07 35.69
CA THR A 245 -25.22 5.88 35.80
C THR A 245 -25.31 6.53 37.17
N CYS A 246 -25.07 5.75 38.23
CA CYS A 246 -25.01 6.28 39.59
C CYS A 246 -23.98 7.41 39.70
N PHE A 247 -22.75 7.18 39.21
CA PHE A 247 -21.69 8.18 39.30
C PHE A 247 -22.07 9.47 38.56
N CYS A 248 -22.58 9.35 37.34
CA CYS A 248 -22.91 10.50 36.49
C CYS A 248 -24.16 11.27 36.93
N GLN A 249 -25.02 10.67 37.77
CA GLN A 249 -26.12 11.38 38.44
C GLN A 249 -25.63 12.20 39.65
N VAL A 250 -24.63 11.68 40.37
CA VAL A 250 -24.11 12.30 41.61
C VAL A 250 -23.03 13.35 41.30
N PHE A 251 -22.18 13.10 40.29
CA PHE A 251 -21.05 13.93 39.92
C PHE A 251 -21.27 14.64 38.59
N THR A 252 -21.33 15.98 38.63
CA THR A 252 -21.42 16.83 37.44
C THR A 252 -20.36 17.92 37.47
N ILE A 253 -19.90 18.35 36.29
CA ILE A 253 -18.90 19.42 36.15
C ILE A 253 -19.61 20.75 35.92
N ASP A 254 -19.15 21.80 36.60
CA ASP A 254 -19.51 23.18 36.29
C ASP A 254 -18.68 23.66 35.10
N TRP A 255 -19.26 23.61 33.90
CA TRP A 255 -18.59 24.03 32.68
C TRP A 255 -18.28 25.54 32.61
N THR A 256 -18.83 26.36 33.52
CA THR A 256 -18.43 27.77 33.66
C THR A 256 -17.13 27.94 34.45
N ARG A 257 -16.77 26.92 35.25
CA ARG A 257 -15.57 26.84 36.07
C ARG A 257 -14.95 25.44 35.93
N GLU A 258 -14.64 25.08 34.69
CA GLU A 258 -14.12 23.75 34.36
C GLU A 258 -12.79 23.47 35.13
N PRO A 259 -12.68 22.34 35.86
CA PRO A 259 -11.57 22.10 36.78
C PRO A 259 -10.19 22.04 36.13
N CYS A 260 -10.12 21.51 34.90
CA CYS A 260 -8.87 21.26 34.19
C CYS A 260 -8.56 22.29 33.08
N SER A 261 -9.16 23.48 33.09
CA SER A 261 -9.04 24.49 32.01
C SER A 261 -7.69 25.22 31.90
N ASP A 262 -6.64 24.73 32.54
CA ASP A 262 -5.32 25.37 32.48
C ASP A 262 -4.80 25.43 31.02
N PRO A 263 -4.46 26.62 30.50
CA PRO A 263 -4.04 26.77 29.11
C PRO A 263 -2.81 25.92 28.77
N GLY A 264 -2.92 25.09 27.72
CA GLY A 264 -1.81 24.28 27.21
C GLY A 264 -1.61 22.92 27.89
N ASN A 265 -2.46 22.57 28.87
CA ASN A 265 -2.37 21.30 29.60
C ASN A 265 -3.15 20.17 28.90
N ILE A 266 -2.59 18.96 28.89
CA ILE A 266 -3.25 17.72 28.43
C ILE A 266 -4.44 17.34 29.31
N ASP A 267 -4.44 17.79 30.56
CA ASP A 267 -5.45 17.49 31.57
C ASP A 267 -6.89 17.84 31.12
N MET A 268 -7.11 18.95 30.43
CA MET A 268 -8.44 19.29 29.86
C MET A 268 -8.92 18.23 28.86
N THR A 269 -8.00 17.70 28.04
CA THR A 269 -8.32 16.65 27.08
C THR A 269 -8.65 15.35 27.80
N MET A 270 -7.86 15.00 28.82
CA MET A 270 -8.12 13.82 29.65
C MET A 270 -9.46 13.92 30.38
N GLU A 271 -9.79 15.08 30.96
CA GLU A 271 -11.06 15.32 31.65
C GLU A 271 -12.25 15.06 30.73
N ARG A 272 -12.29 15.73 29.58
CA ARG A 272 -13.41 15.64 28.64
C ARG A 272 -13.55 14.23 28.07
N TYR A 273 -12.46 13.55 27.71
CA TYR A 273 -12.54 12.17 27.23
C TYR A 273 -12.92 11.18 28.33
N TRP A 274 -12.46 11.38 29.57
CA TRP A 274 -12.86 10.55 30.70
C TRP A 274 -14.35 10.70 31.01
N MET A 275 -14.87 11.94 31.02
CA MET A 275 -16.29 12.21 31.17
C MET A 275 -17.12 11.67 30.01
N TYR A 276 -16.62 11.77 28.78
CA TYR A 276 -17.28 11.19 27.61
C TYR A 276 -17.39 9.65 27.69
N ALA A 277 -16.29 8.97 28.02
CA ALA A 277 -16.26 7.49 28.10
C ALA A 277 -17.05 6.94 29.30
N THR A 278 -17.15 7.73 30.38
CA THR A 278 -17.85 7.32 31.62
C THR A 278 -19.33 7.70 31.58
N CYS A 279 -19.65 8.95 31.22
CA CYS A 279 -20.99 9.53 31.33
C CYS A 279 -21.64 9.86 29.98
N GLY A 280 -20.96 9.60 28.86
CA GLY A 280 -21.48 9.87 27.53
C GLY A 280 -21.50 11.36 27.16
N ARG A 281 -22.10 11.65 26.00
CA ARG A 281 -22.14 13.00 25.42
C ARG A 281 -22.97 13.99 26.24
N SER A 282 -23.98 13.53 26.96
CA SER A 282 -24.87 14.37 27.77
C SER A 282 -24.15 15.05 28.93
N ALA A 283 -23.02 14.49 29.38
CA ALA A 283 -22.22 15.08 30.46
C ALA A 283 -21.34 16.25 29.99
N LEU A 284 -21.09 16.40 28.68
CA LEU A 284 -20.18 17.39 28.11
C LEU A 284 -20.86 18.75 27.85
N PRO A 285 -20.08 19.85 27.72
CA PRO A 285 -20.65 21.16 27.43
C PRO A 285 -21.37 21.20 26.07
N ALA A 286 -22.44 21.99 25.98
CA ALA A 286 -23.19 22.17 24.74
C ALA A 286 -22.33 22.90 23.69
N GLY A 287 -22.19 22.33 22.49
CA GLY A 287 -21.40 22.88 21.38
C GLY A 287 -20.23 22.00 20.94
N LEU A 288 -19.18 22.62 20.36
CA LEU A 288 -17.95 21.97 19.92
C LEU A 288 -17.01 21.67 21.11
N TRP A 289 -17.38 20.68 21.92
CA TRP A 289 -16.60 20.24 23.09
C TRP A 289 -15.20 19.72 22.74
N ASN A 290 -14.99 19.29 21.50
CA ASN A 290 -13.73 18.75 20.99
C ASN A 290 -12.77 19.84 20.46
N ASN A 291 -13.13 21.12 20.55
CA ASN A 291 -12.24 22.20 20.17
C ASN A 291 -11.04 22.28 21.12
N HIS A 292 -9.86 22.56 20.55
CA HIS A 292 -8.60 22.75 21.26
C HIS A 292 -8.12 21.52 22.06
N LEU A 293 -8.66 20.33 21.78
CA LEU A 293 -8.19 19.10 22.41
C LEU A 293 -6.87 18.64 21.79
N LYS A 294 -5.98 18.11 22.63
CA LYS A 294 -4.72 17.51 22.19
C LYS A 294 -4.93 16.04 21.87
N THR A 295 -5.44 15.74 20.69
CA THR A 295 -5.67 14.36 20.24
C THR A 295 -4.78 13.98 19.06
N THR A 296 -4.30 12.75 19.04
CA THR A 296 -3.54 12.23 17.90
C THR A 296 -4.38 12.26 16.62
N GLY A 297 -3.76 12.51 15.48
CA GLY A 297 -4.42 12.59 14.18
C GLY A 297 -3.91 13.77 13.36
N ASP A 298 -4.80 14.67 12.97
CA ASP A 298 -4.47 15.75 12.04
C ASP A 298 -3.62 16.88 12.64
N HIS A 299 -3.59 17.04 13.96
CA HIS A 299 -2.85 18.12 14.64
C HIS A 299 -1.61 17.61 15.40
N TYR A 300 -1.67 16.40 15.94
CA TYR A 300 -0.60 15.79 16.73
C TYR A 300 -0.23 14.42 16.15
N ILE A 301 1.04 14.22 15.80
CA ILE A 301 1.53 12.98 15.20
C ILE A 301 2.35 12.22 16.25
N PRO A 302 1.99 10.99 16.64
CA PRO A 302 2.81 10.17 17.53
C PRO A 302 4.24 10.04 17.02
N ILE A 303 5.23 10.07 17.92
CA ILE A 303 6.65 9.98 17.52
C ILE A 303 6.92 8.69 16.72
N GLU A 304 6.23 7.60 17.06
CA GLU A 304 6.37 6.31 16.38
C GLU A 304 5.85 6.34 14.94
N GLU A 305 4.95 7.27 14.62
CA GLU A 305 4.34 7.45 13.30
C GLU A 305 5.03 8.53 12.47
N TRP A 306 5.99 9.26 13.05
CA TRP A 306 6.73 10.31 12.36
C TRP A 306 7.64 9.74 11.28
N LYS A 307 7.40 10.15 10.03
CA LYS A 307 8.20 9.72 8.87
C LYS A 307 8.91 10.91 8.27
N TRP A 308 10.23 10.80 8.10
CA TRP A 308 11.05 11.77 7.39
C TRP A 308 11.07 11.47 5.87
N PRO A 309 11.29 12.50 5.02
CA PRO A 309 11.47 12.30 3.59
C PRO A 309 12.85 11.70 3.28
N LYS A 310 13.04 11.22 2.05
CA LYS A 310 14.27 10.52 1.61
C LYS A 310 15.54 11.37 1.72
N CYS A 311 15.42 12.69 1.70
CA CYS A 311 16.50 13.67 1.79
C CYS A 311 16.88 14.08 3.23
N VAL A 312 16.40 13.37 4.26
CA VAL A 312 16.65 13.71 5.68
C VAL A 312 18.14 13.85 6.03
N ALA A 313 19.03 13.12 5.35
CA ALA A 313 20.46 13.18 5.59
C ALA A 313 21.08 14.57 5.30
N ASP A 314 20.50 15.34 4.39
CA ASP A 314 20.96 16.67 4.02
C ASP A 314 20.16 17.79 4.71
N MET A 315 19.19 17.44 5.58
CA MET A 315 18.42 18.44 6.31
C MET A 315 19.28 19.15 7.36
N PRO A 316 19.15 20.49 7.49
CA PRO A 316 19.78 21.23 8.57
C PRO A 316 19.44 20.66 9.95
N LYS A 317 20.43 20.67 10.85
CA LYS A 317 20.27 20.13 12.21
C LYS A 317 19.16 20.83 12.98
N GLU A 318 18.96 22.12 12.72
CA GLU A 318 17.92 22.95 13.31
C GLU A 318 16.53 22.35 13.09
N ILE A 319 16.24 21.84 11.89
CA ILE A 319 14.96 21.19 11.54
C ILE A 319 14.81 19.85 12.24
N LEU A 320 15.90 19.08 12.31
CA LEU A 320 15.90 17.79 13.02
C LEU A 320 15.63 17.99 14.51
N THR A 321 16.25 19.00 15.13
CA THR A 321 16.02 19.37 16.54
C THR A 321 14.64 19.98 16.78
N ARG A 322 14.05 20.64 15.78
CA ARG A 322 12.73 21.26 15.90
C ARG A 322 11.64 20.23 16.17
N ARG A 323 11.73 19.01 15.60
CA ARG A 323 10.82 17.90 15.94
C ARG A 323 10.77 17.69 17.46
N ASP A 324 11.92 17.66 18.10
CA ASP A 324 12.04 17.41 19.55
C ASP A 324 11.53 18.61 20.36
N GLN A 325 11.79 19.84 19.89
CA GLN A 325 11.27 21.07 20.50
C GLN A 325 9.75 21.21 20.41
N CYS A 326 9.14 20.62 19.37
CA CYS A 326 7.70 20.65 19.12
C CYS A 326 6.99 19.41 19.68
N THR A 327 7.67 18.58 20.47
CA THR A 327 7.08 17.39 21.09
C THR A 327 6.25 17.78 22.32
N THR A 328 5.04 17.26 22.41
CA THR A 328 4.08 17.42 23.51
C THR A 328 3.32 16.13 23.73
N ASP A 329 2.66 16.00 24.87
CA ASP A 329 1.71 14.92 25.10
C ASP A 329 0.40 15.16 24.35
N ALA A 330 -0.14 14.10 23.75
CA ALA A 330 -1.46 14.06 23.13
C ALA A 330 -2.18 12.74 23.48
N CYS A 331 -3.50 12.79 23.50
CA CYS A 331 -4.35 11.63 23.72
C CYS A 331 -4.51 10.81 22.44
N ASP A 332 -4.05 9.57 22.46
CA ASP A 332 -4.47 8.54 21.53
C ASP A 332 -5.82 8.01 21.98
N VAL A 333 -6.85 8.34 21.20
CA VAL A 333 -8.23 7.94 21.47
C VAL A 333 -8.67 7.02 20.35
N LYS A 334 -8.80 5.73 20.68
CA LYS A 334 -9.54 4.76 19.87
C LYS A 334 -11.02 4.90 20.19
N SER A 335 -11.90 4.53 19.26
CA SER A 335 -13.35 4.64 19.46
C SER A 335 -13.78 4.06 20.81
N ASP A 336 -14.46 4.88 21.63
CA ASP A 336 -15.04 4.54 22.94
C ASP A 336 -14.05 4.23 24.09
N ASP A 337 -12.77 4.52 23.92
CA ASP A 337 -11.74 4.34 24.95
C ASP A 337 -11.39 5.65 25.70
N TYR A 338 -10.87 5.47 26.92
CA TYR A 338 -10.24 6.55 27.69
C TYR A 338 -8.96 7.06 27.00
N CYS A 339 -8.62 8.33 27.23
CA CYS A 339 -7.37 8.90 26.73
C CYS A 339 -6.15 8.07 27.18
N THR A 340 -5.33 7.67 26.21
CA THR A 340 -4.00 7.12 26.46
C THR A 340 -2.97 8.15 26.03
N ILE A 341 -2.16 8.63 26.97
CA ILE A 341 -1.15 9.66 26.69
C ILE A 341 -0.05 9.05 25.82
N LYS A 342 0.25 9.72 24.70
CA LYS A 342 1.40 9.43 23.84
C LYS A 342 2.22 10.68 23.55
N PRO A 343 3.56 10.60 23.58
CA PRO A 343 4.40 11.67 23.13
C PRO A 343 4.21 11.86 21.61
N SER A 344 3.88 13.08 21.22
CA SER A 344 3.46 13.43 19.86
C SER A 344 4.05 14.78 19.43
N VAL A 345 4.30 14.94 18.14
CA VAL A 345 4.79 16.19 17.56
C VAL A 345 3.58 17.09 17.25
N ASP A 346 3.57 18.30 17.82
CA ASP A 346 2.64 19.35 17.42
C ASP A 346 3.01 19.87 16.03
N LYS A 347 2.15 19.61 15.05
CA LYS A 347 2.35 20.02 13.66
C LYS A 347 2.34 21.53 13.51
N ALA A 348 1.51 22.25 14.25
CA ALA A 348 1.45 23.70 14.14
C ALA A 348 2.74 24.33 14.64
N SER A 349 3.31 23.80 15.74
CA SER A 349 4.62 24.19 16.25
C SER A 349 5.74 23.86 15.26
N PHE A 350 5.74 22.67 14.66
CA PHE A 350 6.76 22.26 13.70
C PHE A 350 6.73 23.08 12.40
N CYS A 351 5.53 23.28 11.84
CA CYS A 351 5.34 23.87 10.51
C CYS A 351 5.45 25.40 10.48
N ARG A 352 5.30 26.11 11.60
CA ARG A 352 5.13 27.58 11.66
C ARG A 352 6.12 28.41 10.81
N ASP A 353 7.34 27.93 10.61
CA ASP A 353 8.36 28.59 9.75
C ASP A 353 9.06 27.63 8.79
N PHE A 354 8.50 26.44 8.59
CA PHE A 354 9.14 25.42 7.76
C PHE A 354 8.66 25.53 6.31
N SER A 355 9.60 25.76 5.39
CA SER A 355 9.34 26.02 3.98
C SER A 355 10.17 25.13 3.07
N TYR A 356 9.85 25.12 1.77
CA TYR A 356 10.66 24.43 0.77
C TYR A 356 12.14 24.86 0.81
N GLU A 357 12.41 26.16 0.94
CA GLU A 357 13.76 26.72 1.01
C GLU A 357 14.52 26.36 2.30
N SER A 358 13.83 25.77 3.29
CA SER A 358 14.46 25.36 4.54
C SER A 358 15.39 24.15 4.37
N CYS A 359 15.34 23.44 3.24
CA CYS A 359 16.28 22.37 2.93
C CYS A 359 16.90 22.51 1.53
N GLY A 360 18.24 22.53 1.46
CA GLY A 360 18.97 22.54 0.20
C GLY A 360 19.48 21.16 -0.24
N GLY A 361 20.45 21.13 -1.16
CA GLY A 361 21.16 19.90 -1.53
C GLY A 361 20.25 18.84 -2.17
N SER A 362 20.28 17.60 -1.66
CA SER A 362 19.44 16.53 -2.23
C SER A 362 17.94 16.79 -2.08
N CYS A 363 17.50 17.65 -1.16
CA CYS A 363 16.09 18.07 -1.08
C CYS A 363 15.59 18.73 -2.38
N HIS A 364 16.49 19.25 -3.23
CA HIS A 364 16.13 19.87 -4.51
C HIS A 364 16.45 18.97 -5.73
N ALA A 365 17.00 17.77 -5.52
CA ALA A 365 17.29 16.83 -6.59
C ALA A 365 16.05 16.04 -7.02
N PHE A 366 15.86 15.77 -8.31
CA PHE A 366 14.67 15.16 -8.93
C PHE A 366 13.72 14.36 -8.02
N LYS A 367 14.05 13.11 -7.68
CA LYS A 367 13.15 12.22 -6.94
C LYS A 367 12.95 12.65 -5.49
N THR A 368 14.01 13.13 -4.85
CA THR A 368 14.00 13.58 -3.45
C THR A 368 13.29 14.91 -3.29
N ARG A 369 13.30 15.78 -4.31
CA ARG A 369 12.51 17.01 -4.42
C ARG A 369 11.02 16.72 -4.41
N ILE A 370 10.57 15.83 -5.28
CA ILE A 370 9.15 15.47 -5.36
C ILE A 370 8.70 14.84 -4.02
N ASP A 371 9.49 13.93 -3.47
CA ASP A 371 9.24 13.28 -2.17
C ASP A 371 9.17 14.30 -1.01
N PHE A 372 10.14 15.22 -0.94
CA PHE A 372 10.22 16.28 0.06
C PHE A 372 9.02 17.23 -0.01
N VAL A 373 8.68 17.69 -1.21
CA VAL A 373 7.58 18.64 -1.43
C VAL A 373 6.24 18.02 -1.08
N LEU A 374 5.99 16.78 -1.50
CA LEU A 374 4.76 16.06 -1.14
C LEU A 374 4.69 15.77 0.36
N TRP A 375 5.80 15.38 0.97
CA TRP A 375 5.88 15.20 2.42
C TRP A 375 5.57 16.49 3.18
N LEU A 376 6.20 17.60 2.79
CA LEU A 376 5.98 18.93 3.36
C LEU A 376 4.52 19.37 3.22
N PHE A 377 3.93 19.19 2.04
CA PHE A 377 2.53 19.47 1.80
C PHE A 377 1.61 18.64 2.70
N HIS A 378 1.76 17.32 2.73
CA HIS A 378 0.90 16.45 3.54
C HIS A 378 1.05 16.70 5.03
N LEU A 379 2.26 17.06 5.48
CA LEU A 379 2.53 17.41 6.87
C LEU A 379 1.86 18.74 7.24
N CYS A 380 2.07 19.81 6.47
CA CYS A 380 1.76 21.16 6.92
C CYS A 380 0.48 21.79 6.33
N ARG A 381 -0.16 21.19 5.31
CA ARG A 381 -1.33 21.79 4.61
C ARG A 381 -2.52 22.21 5.47
N ASN A 382 -2.73 21.56 6.62
CA ASN A 382 -3.86 21.81 7.51
C ASN A 382 -3.49 22.75 8.69
N VAL A 383 -2.26 23.27 8.69
CA VAL A 383 -1.81 24.22 9.70
C VAL A 383 -2.24 25.62 9.25
N GLN A 384 -2.92 26.34 10.14
CA GLN A 384 -3.35 27.72 9.89
C GLN A 384 -2.13 28.62 9.64
N ASP A 385 -2.26 29.54 8.69
CA ASP A 385 -1.24 30.55 8.34
C ASP A 385 0.12 29.98 7.90
N TRP A 386 0.14 28.73 7.42
CA TRP A 386 1.34 28.13 6.85
C TRP A 386 1.46 28.42 5.34
N TYR A 387 2.55 29.10 4.94
CA TYR A 387 2.85 29.48 3.55
C TYR A 387 4.21 28.92 3.08
N GLY A 388 4.52 27.68 3.43
CA GLY A 388 5.84 27.07 3.16
C GLY A 388 6.07 26.62 1.71
N LEU A 389 5.05 26.63 0.86
CA LEU A 389 5.12 26.26 -0.56
C LEU A 389 4.60 27.42 -1.44
N PRO A 390 5.22 27.70 -2.60
CA PRO A 390 4.73 28.72 -3.53
C PRO A 390 3.37 28.34 -4.13
N GLU A 391 2.53 29.29 -4.55
CA GLU A 391 1.16 29.01 -5.04
C GLU A 391 1.10 27.94 -6.15
N ASN A 392 2.07 27.95 -7.07
CA ASN A 392 2.16 26.99 -8.18
C ASN A 392 3.13 25.83 -7.91
N TRP A 393 3.42 25.51 -6.63
CA TRP A 393 4.38 24.47 -6.23
C TRP A 393 4.11 23.11 -6.91
N TYR A 394 2.84 22.78 -7.12
CA TYR A 394 2.48 21.52 -7.76
C TYR A 394 2.98 21.45 -9.20
N HIS A 395 2.99 22.57 -9.91
CA HIS A 395 3.45 22.66 -11.29
C HIS A 395 4.97 22.82 -11.39
N SER A 396 5.59 23.57 -10.48
CA SER A 396 7.02 23.87 -10.52
C SER A 396 7.90 22.85 -9.78
N LEU A 397 7.43 22.30 -8.66
CA LEU A 397 8.24 21.50 -7.74
C LEU A 397 7.88 20.01 -7.71
N ALA A 398 6.60 19.66 -7.87
CA ALA A 398 6.14 18.27 -7.76
C ALA A 398 6.14 17.49 -9.08
N ARG A 399 6.49 18.12 -10.20
CA ARG A 399 6.50 17.50 -11.53
C ARG A 399 7.92 17.20 -12.04
N PRO A 400 8.13 16.06 -12.72
CA PRO A 400 9.34 15.83 -13.50
C PRO A 400 9.48 16.88 -14.61
N THR A 401 10.66 17.46 -14.72
CA THR A 401 11.04 18.34 -15.83
C THR A 401 11.43 17.53 -17.06
N ARG A 402 11.46 18.16 -18.24
CA ARG A 402 11.91 17.52 -19.49
C ARG A 402 13.31 16.94 -19.38
N ALA A 403 14.23 17.65 -18.73
CA ALA A 403 15.60 17.18 -18.49
C ALA A 403 15.66 16.00 -17.52
N GLU A 404 14.81 15.97 -16.50
CA GLU A 404 14.73 14.83 -15.56
C GLU A 404 14.11 13.58 -16.21
N MET A 405 13.29 13.77 -17.26
CA MET A 405 12.70 12.68 -18.04
C MET A 405 13.60 12.19 -19.18
N THR A 406 14.72 12.84 -19.48
CA THR A 406 15.69 12.33 -20.46
C THR A 406 16.60 11.27 -19.81
N PRO A 407 16.77 10.07 -20.41
CA PRO A 407 17.48 8.96 -19.75
C PRO A 407 18.99 9.14 -19.53
N TRP A 408 19.58 10.20 -20.06
CA TRP A 408 21.01 10.45 -20.04
C TRP A 408 21.32 11.85 -19.54
N ARG A 409 22.55 12.04 -19.05
CA ARG A 409 22.98 13.27 -18.35
C ARG A 409 23.50 14.37 -19.27
N TRP A 410 23.60 14.11 -20.57
CA TRP A 410 24.07 15.06 -21.56
C TRP A 410 22.90 15.62 -22.38
N ASN A 411 23.10 16.77 -23.01
CA ASN A 411 22.15 17.34 -23.95
C ASN A 411 22.90 17.71 -25.23
N VAL A 412 22.18 17.87 -26.33
CA VAL A 412 22.73 18.42 -27.58
C VAL A 412 22.21 19.83 -27.68
N SER A 413 22.61 20.72 -26.80
CA SER A 413 22.19 22.12 -26.84
C SER A 413 23.41 23.01 -26.75
N PHE A 414 23.34 24.19 -27.36
CA PHE A 414 24.38 25.19 -27.23
C PHE A 414 24.61 25.54 -25.76
N SER A 415 25.85 25.43 -25.28
CA SER A 415 26.24 25.84 -23.93
C SER A 415 26.93 27.19 -24.00
N ASP A 416 26.28 28.23 -23.46
CA ASP A 416 26.92 29.51 -23.17
C ASP A 416 27.89 29.33 -22.00
N TYR A 417 29.14 28.97 -22.28
CA TYR A 417 30.18 28.88 -21.25
C TYR A 417 31.25 29.94 -21.46
N ILE A 418 30.90 31.22 -21.41
CA ILE A 418 31.81 32.30 -20.99
C ILE A 418 31.05 33.32 -20.16
N GLY A 419 31.16 33.21 -18.83
CA GLY A 419 30.94 34.32 -17.91
C GLY A 419 32.09 35.31 -18.00
N ILE A 420 31.97 36.29 -18.89
CA ILE A 420 32.68 37.57 -18.78
C ILE A 420 31.60 38.65 -18.79
N ASP A 421 31.44 39.31 -17.65
CA ASP A 421 30.72 40.58 -17.54
C ASP A 421 31.37 41.59 -18.51
N ILE A 422 30.77 41.78 -19.69
CA ILE A 422 31.06 42.94 -20.54
C ILE A 422 30.01 44.00 -20.19
N PRO A 423 30.42 45.22 -19.80
CA PRO A 423 29.49 46.26 -19.38
C PRO A 423 28.55 46.63 -20.53
N SER A 424 27.30 46.86 -20.14
CA SER A 424 26.20 47.34 -20.97
C SER A 424 26.64 48.44 -21.94
N SER A 425 26.78 48.09 -23.22
CA SER A 425 26.66 49.02 -24.34
C SER A 425 25.69 48.43 -25.36
N GLU A 426 24.57 49.12 -25.54
CA GLU A 426 23.58 48.89 -26.59
C GLU A 426 24.27 48.84 -27.96
N SER A 427 24.33 47.67 -28.61
CA SER A 427 24.21 47.46 -30.07
C SER A 427 24.87 46.15 -30.55
N SER A 428 24.31 45.00 -30.19
CA SER A 428 24.24 43.81 -31.07
C SER A 428 23.58 42.68 -30.28
N ALA A 429 22.32 42.42 -30.58
CA ALA A 429 21.69 41.17 -30.23
C ALA A 429 22.32 40.05 -31.09
N ASP A 430 23.54 39.64 -30.75
CA ASP A 430 24.13 38.40 -31.27
C ASP A 430 23.47 37.24 -30.53
N LYS A 431 22.35 36.84 -31.14
CA LYS A 431 21.45 35.77 -30.74
C LYS A 431 22.21 34.47 -30.51
N ALA A 432 21.97 33.83 -29.37
CA ALA A 432 22.10 32.39 -29.25
C ALA A 432 21.46 31.73 -30.50
N PRO A 433 22.11 30.74 -31.14
CA PRO A 433 21.61 30.19 -32.39
C PRO A 433 20.20 29.60 -32.19
N LEU A 434 19.20 30.14 -32.91
CA LEU A 434 17.82 29.68 -32.83
C LEU A 434 17.74 28.18 -33.10
N CYS A 435 17.22 27.42 -32.13
CA CYS A 435 17.05 25.99 -32.31
C CYS A 435 16.02 25.68 -33.41
N THR A 436 16.35 24.76 -34.32
CA THR A 436 15.37 24.28 -35.32
C THR A 436 14.15 23.66 -34.65
N SER A 437 12.95 23.87 -35.21
CA SER A 437 11.72 23.33 -34.62
C SER A 437 11.70 21.80 -34.61
N ASN A 438 10.92 21.21 -33.69
CA ASN A 438 10.75 19.75 -33.61
C ASN A 438 10.23 19.15 -34.93
N GLY A 439 9.40 19.89 -35.68
CA GLY A 439 8.94 19.49 -37.00
C GLY A 439 10.08 19.33 -38.01
N TRP A 440 11.05 20.26 -38.03
CA TRP A 440 12.23 20.17 -38.89
C TRP A 440 13.14 19.00 -38.50
N LYS A 441 13.30 18.72 -37.20
CA LYS A 441 14.06 17.54 -36.72
C LYS A 441 13.43 16.24 -37.22
N ILE A 442 12.10 16.09 -37.12
CA ILE A 442 11.39 14.92 -37.65
C ILE A 442 11.46 14.86 -39.18
N MET A 443 11.29 16.00 -39.86
CA MET A 443 11.38 16.09 -41.32
C MET A 443 12.77 15.64 -41.82
N SER A 444 13.85 15.97 -41.11
CA SER A 444 15.19 15.51 -41.47
C SER A 444 15.30 13.98 -41.52
N LEU A 445 14.72 13.27 -40.55
CA LEU A 445 14.67 11.81 -40.54
C LEU A 445 13.84 11.26 -41.71
N ALA A 446 12.74 11.93 -42.05
CA ALA A 446 11.92 11.55 -43.20
C ALA A 446 12.70 11.71 -44.53
N LEU A 447 13.43 12.82 -44.70
CA LEU A 447 14.26 13.07 -45.89
C LEU A 447 15.34 12.01 -46.11
N VAL A 448 16.04 11.57 -45.06
CA VAL A 448 17.03 10.49 -45.15
C VAL A 448 16.38 9.19 -45.64
N ASN A 449 15.18 8.86 -45.14
CA ASN A 449 14.42 7.69 -45.57
C ASN A 449 13.91 7.82 -47.01
N THR A 450 13.43 8.99 -47.42
CA THR A 450 13.03 9.28 -48.80
C THR A 450 14.20 9.12 -49.77
N ALA A 451 15.38 9.64 -49.43
CA ALA A 451 16.60 9.47 -50.24
C ALA A 451 16.96 7.99 -50.40
N THR A 452 16.81 7.20 -49.32
CA THR A 452 17.03 5.74 -49.34
C THR A 452 16.05 5.04 -50.29
N VAL A 453 14.75 5.36 -50.21
CA VAL A 453 13.72 4.80 -51.12
C VAL A 453 14.01 5.13 -52.58
N ILE A 454 14.38 6.39 -52.86
CA ILE A 454 14.75 6.85 -54.21
C ILE A 454 15.96 6.07 -54.73
N ALA A 455 16.99 5.87 -53.90
CA ALA A 455 18.16 5.10 -54.27
C ALA A 455 17.81 3.64 -54.62
N VAL A 456 16.92 3.01 -53.85
CA VAL A 456 16.45 1.65 -54.16
C VAL A 456 15.67 1.59 -55.48
N TYR A 457 14.81 2.57 -55.75
CA TYR A 457 14.06 2.65 -57.01
C TYR A 457 14.97 2.83 -58.24
N PHE A 458 15.95 3.75 -58.17
CA PHE A 458 16.91 3.96 -59.26
C PHE A 458 17.81 2.75 -59.44
N ARG A 459 18.25 2.11 -58.35
CA ARG A 459 19.01 0.87 -58.42
C ARG A 459 18.24 -0.21 -59.17
N GLN A 460 16.96 -0.44 -58.85
CA GLN A 460 16.15 -1.43 -59.55
C GLN A 460 16.03 -1.16 -61.07
N ARG A 461 15.95 0.11 -61.46
CA ARG A 461 15.95 0.53 -62.88
C ARG A 461 17.28 0.27 -63.58
N ILE A 462 18.41 0.50 -62.90
CA ILE A 462 19.75 0.22 -63.44
C ILE A 462 19.94 -1.29 -63.62
N TYR A 463 19.56 -2.11 -62.63
CA TYR A 463 19.58 -3.57 -62.73
C TYR A 463 18.74 -4.11 -63.89
N ALA A 464 17.55 -3.55 -64.12
CA ALA A 464 16.70 -3.95 -65.24
C ALA A 464 17.34 -3.65 -66.62
N PHE A 465 18.27 -2.70 -66.70
CA PHE A 465 18.99 -2.35 -67.92
C PHE A 465 20.24 -3.22 -68.13
N GLU A 466 20.93 -3.61 -67.06
CA GLU A 466 22.11 -4.49 -67.07
C GLU A 466 21.79 -5.97 -67.36
N VAL A 467 20.59 -6.44 -66.96
CA VAL A 467 20.12 -7.83 -67.15
C VAL A 467 20.00 -8.24 -68.62
N ALA A 468 19.97 -7.30 -69.58
CA ALA A 468 20.06 -7.62 -71.00
C ALA A 468 21.44 -8.18 -71.44
N SER A 469 22.47 -8.11 -70.59
CA SER A 469 23.86 -8.45 -70.97
C SER A 469 24.49 -9.61 -70.20
N HIS A 470 23.85 -10.20 -69.18
CA HIS A 470 24.56 -10.96 -68.14
C HIS A 470 24.06 -12.40 -67.90
N LEU A 471 23.66 -13.11 -68.96
CA LEU A 471 23.11 -14.48 -68.90
C LEU A 471 24.15 -15.61 -68.67
N LEU A 472 25.40 -15.29 -68.27
CA LEU A 472 26.50 -16.28 -68.23
C LEU A 472 27.45 -16.20 -67.03
N ARG A 473 27.06 -15.62 -65.89
CA ARG A 473 27.94 -15.54 -64.70
C ARG A 473 27.23 -15.98 -63.42
N GLN A 474 26.85 -17.27 -63.37
CA GLN A 474 26.54 -17.95 -62.12
C GLN A 474 27.77 -18.75 -61.68
N ILE A 475 27.99 -18.79 -60.36
CA ILE A 475 28.95 -19.63 -59.61
C ILE A 475 30.29 -18.93 -59.26
N VAL A 476 30.27 -18.00 -58.30
CA VAL A 476 31.39 -17.75 -57.37
C VAL A 476 30.80 -17.41 -55.97
N PRO A 477 31.27 -18.01 -54.86
CA PRO A 477 30.85 -17.58 -53.52
C PRO A 477 31.61 -16.29 -53.17
N SER A 478 30.95 -15.13 -53.26
CA SER A 478 31.59 -13.84 -53.05
C SER A 478 30.95 -13.02 -51.92
N GLY A 479 31.76 -12.72 -50.90
CA GLY A 479 31.75 -11.47 -50.13
C GLY A 479 30.54 -11.06 -49.29
N TRP A 480 29.39 -11.74 -49.28
CA TRP A 480 28.16 -11.20 -48.63
C TRP A 480 28.35 -10.69 -47.19
N PHE A 481 29.17 -11.38 -46.40
CA PHE A 481 29.53 -10.94 -45.05
C PHE A 481 30.34 -9.64 -45.05
N LEU A 482 31.34 -9.55 -45.93
CA LEU A 482 32.19 -8.36 -46.11
C LEU A 482 31.38 -7.19 -46.68
N THR A 483 30.49 -7.45 -47.65
CA THR A 483 29.56 -6.46 -48.20
C THR A 483 28.61 -5.95 -47.12
N GLY A 484 28.03 -6.83 -46.29
CA GLY A 484 27.22 -6.44 -45.14
C GLY A 484 28.00 -5.62 -44.11
N LEU A 485 29.25 -5.99 -43.83
CA LEU A 485 30.15 -5.25 -42.95
C LEU A 485 30.45 -3.84 -43.50
N TRP A 486 30.70 -3.70 -44.80
CA TRP A 486 30.90 -2.41 -45.44
C TRP A 486 29.65 -1.52 -45.39
N ILE A 487 28.46 -2.08 -45.63
CA ILE A 487 27.20 -1.34 -45.49
C ILE A 487 27.05 -0.81 -44.07
N ALA A 488 27.28 -1.66 -43.06
CA ALA A 488 27.24 -1.24 -41.66
C ALA A 488 28.32 -0.19 -41.34
N ALA A 489 29.55 -0.37 -41.84
CA ALA A 489 30.66 0.55 -41.62
C ALA A 489 30.38 1.94 -42.20
N ILE A 490 29.81 2.04 -43.41
CA ILE A 490 29.42 3.32 -44.02
C ILE A 490 28.34 4.02 -43.20
N GLN A 491 27.34 3.29 -42.74
CA GLN A 491 26.28 3.83 -41.89
C GLN A 491 26.80 4.28 -40.52
N LEU A 492 27.74 3.53 -39.94
CA LEU A 492 28.38 3.88 -38.67
C LEU A 492 29.29 5.09 -38.84
N PHE A 493 30.07 5.13 -39.92
CA PHE A 493 30.94 6.26 -40.27
C PHE A 493 30.13 7.55 -40.44
N GLY A 494 28.96 7.50 -41.11
CA GLY A 494 28.07 8.66 -41.21
C GLY A 494 27.61 9.19 -39.84
N ASN A 495 27.27 8.30 -38.90
CA ASN A 495 26.88 8.72 -37.53
C ASN A 495 28.08 9.27 -36.76
N LEU A 496 29.25 8.65 -36.90
CA LEU A 496 30.48 9.09 -36.24
C LEU A 496 30.91 10.47 -36.75
N LEU A 497 30.95 10.66 -38.08
CA LEU A 497 31.30 11.91 -38.72
C LEU A 497 30.35 13.03 -38.26
N ASN A 498 29.04 12.79 -38.28
CA ASN A 498 28.08 13.76 -37.75
C ASN A 498 28.30 14.06 -36.27
N ALA A 499 28.71 13.09 -35.45
CA ALA A 499 28.85 13.29 -34.01
C ALA A 499 30.10 14.11 -33.69
N VAL A 500 31.19 13.86 -34.43
CA VAL A 500 32.41 14.67 -34.39
C VAL A 500 32.13 16.08 -34.88
N LEU A 501 31.35 16.25 -35.96
CA LEU A 501 30.95 17.57 -36.47
C LEU A 501 30.18 18.36 -35.41
N VAL A 502 29.23 17.73 -34.71
CA VAL A 502 28.50 18.35 -33.60
C VAL A 502 29.47 18.79 -32.51
N GLN A 503 30.33 17.90 -32.02
CA GLN A 503 31.28 18.25 -30.96
C GLN A 503 32.27 19.35 -31.37
N SER A 504 32.69 19.36 -32.64
CA SER A 504 33.60 20.37 -33.18
C SER A 504 32.96 21.75 -33.41
N THR A 505 31.64 21.85 -33.27
CA THR A 505 30.94 23.13 -33.37
C THR A 505 31.07 23.89 -32.04
N TYR A 506 31.44 25.17 -32.12
CA TYR A 506 31.55 26.04 -30.96
C TYR A 506 30.29 25.99 -30.08
N GLY A 507 30.46 25.78 -28.78
CA GLY A 507 29.36 25.64 -27.80
C GLY A 507 28.73 24.24 -27.70
N TYR A 508 29.25 23.23 -28.42
CA TYR A 508 28.79 21.83 -28.34
C TYR A 508 29.90 20.84 -27.90
N GLU A 509 31.00 21.35 -27.35
CA GLU A 509 32.18 20.56 -26.98
C GLU A 509 31.90 19.51 -25.90
N HIS A 510 30.90 19.75 -25.04
CA HIS A 510 30.46 18.86 -23.97
C HIS A 510 29.66 17.64 -24.46
N VAL A 511 29.28 17.59 -25.73
CA VAL A 511 28.45 16.52 -26.28
C VAL A 511 29.27 15.22 -26.46
N PRO A 512 28.85 14.10 -25.84
CA PRO A 512 29.62 12.86 -25.92
C PRO A 512 29.44 12.14 -27.26
N VAL A 513 30.49 12.18 -28.09
CA VAL A 513 30.50 11.63 -29.47
C VAL A 513 30.01 10.18 -29.54
N ILE A 514 30.55 9.29 -28.70
CA ILE A 514 30.21 7.85 -28.76
C ILE A 514 28.75 7.59 -28.37
N GLN A 515 28.25 8.26 -27.33
CA GLN A 515 26.87 8.06 -26.88
C GLN A 515 25.87 8.64 -27.90
N LEU A 516 26.20 9.77 -28.52
CA LEU A 516 25.40 10.35 -29.59
C LEU A 516 25.41 9.49 -30.86
N MET A 517 26.57 8.97 -31.25
CA MET A 517 26.70 8.03 -32.37
C MET A 517 25.86 6.76 -32.15
N LEU A 518 25.91 6.18 -30.94
CA LEU A 518 25.10 5.01 -30.57
C LEU A 518 23.60 5.34 -30.56
N LEU A 519 23.21 6.52 -30.05
CA LEU A 519 21.83 6.98 -30.11
C LEU A 519 21.36 7.04 -31.57
N TRP A 520 22.16 7.62 -32.48
CA TRP A 520 21.78 7.69 -33.90
C TRP A 520 21.72 6.34 -34.61
N CYS A 521 22.38 5.30 -34.10
CA CYS A 521 22.19 3.93 -34.59
C CYS A 521 20.74 3.44 -34.42
N SER A 522 19.96 4.04 -33.51
CA SER A 522 18.54 3.74 -33.31
C SER A 522 17.59 4.56 -34.21
N MET A 523 18.11 5.44 -35.08
CA MET A 523 17.28 6.20 -36.02
C MET A 523 16.48 5.25 -36.92
N PRO A 524 15.20 5.56 -37.21
CA PRO A 524 14.40 4.73 -38.09
C PRO A 524 14.97 4.79 -39.50
N ARG A 525 15.37 3.64 -40.04
CA ARG A 525 15.98 3.52 -41.37
C ARG A 525 15.25 2.51 -42.22
N LEU A 526 15.18 2.80 -43.52
CA LEU A 526 14.63 1.94 -44.56
C LEU A 526 15.72 1.24 -45.37
N ALA A 527 16.93 1.09 -44.81
CA ALA A 527 18.05 0.43 -45.48
C ALA A 527 17.81 -1.08 -45.72
N TRP A 528 16.82 -1.67 -45.04
CA TRP A 528 16.31 -3.03 -45.29
C TRP A 528 15.30 -3.14 -46.45
N LEU A 529 14.80 -2.04 -47.03
CA LEU A 529 13.84 -2.09 -48.14
C LEU A 529 14.27 -2.91 -49.38
N PRO A 530 15.56 -2.98 -49.76
CA PRO A 530 15.99 -3.87 -50.84
C PRO A 530 15.53 -5.31 -50.65
N ILE A 531 15.48 -5.81 -49.40
CA ILE A 531 15.02 -7.16 -49.05
C ILE A 531 13.59 -7.37 -49.54
N TRP A 532 12.70 -6.40 -49.31
CA TRP A 532 11.28 -6.45 -49.68
C TRP A 532 11.03 -6.34 -51.19
N ILE A 533 11.88 -5.60 -51.91
CA ILE A 533 11.74 -5.39 -53.35
C ILE A 533 12.35 -6.55 -54.14
N LEU A 534 13.48 -7.11 -53.67
CA LEU A 534 14.15 -8.27 -54.28
C LEU A 534 13.27 -9.53 -54.21
N SER A 535 12.37 -9.65 -53.22
CA SER A 535 11.45 -10.79 -53.11
C SER A 535 10.25 -10.77 -54.06
N ARG A 536 10.10 -9.72 -54.89
CA ARG A 536 9.09 -9.69 -55.97
C ARG A 536 9.59 -10.33 -57.27
N GLN A 537 10.85 -10.74 -57.33
CA GLN A 537 11.42 -11.44 -58.47
C GLN A 537 11.12 -12.96 -58.38
N PRO A 538 11.02 -13.68 -59.52
CA PRO A 538 10.91 -15.14 -59.51
C PRO A 538 12.07 -15.75 -58.71
N PHE A 539 11.82 -16.86 -58.00
CA PHE A 539 12.78 -17.46 -57.05
C PHE A 539 14.16 -17.76 -57.66
N GLU A 540 14.21 -18.02 -58.98
CA GLU A 540 15.43 -18.24 -59.77
C GLU A 540 16.28 -16.97 -59.99
N ALA A 541 15.73 -15.77 -59.76
CA ALA A 541 16.38 -14.47 -59.97
C ALA A 541 16.68 -13.70 -58.66
N ILE A 542 16.35 -14.26 -57.50
CA ILE A 542 16.62 -13.59 -56.20
C ILE A 542 18.13 -13.59 -55.92
N ASN A 543 18.71 -12.40 -55.79
CA ASN A 543 20.09 -12.26 -55.32
C ASN A 543 20.16 -12.50 -53.79
N LEU A 544 20.38 -13.76 -53.42
CA LEU A 544 20.54 -14.23 -52.04
C LEU A 544 21.69 -13.53 -51.31
N SER A 545 22.81 -13.25 -51.99
CA SER A 545 23.99 -12.57 -51.43
C SER A 545 23.67 -11.13 -51.00
N ALA A 546 22.99 -10.37 -51.87
CA ALA A 546 22.55 -9.00 -51.59
C ALA A 546 21.55 -8.94 -50.42
N THR A 547 20.64 -9.92 -50.35
CA THR A 547 19.65 -10.04 -49.28
C THR A 547 20.31 -10.37 -47.94
N ALA A 548 21.22 -11.35 -47.92
CA ALA A 548 21.99 -11.73 -46.74
C ALA A 548 22.88 -10.58 -46.22
N SER A 549 23.54 -9.85 -47.13
CA SER A 549 24.37 -8.68 -46.79
C SER A 549 23.58 -7.58 -46.09
N SER A 550 22.36 -7.29 -46.60
CA SER A 550 21.49 -6.25 -46.05
C SER A 550 20.93 -6.64 -44.68
N ILE A 551 20.52 -7.91 -44.50
CA ILE A 551 20.09 -8.44 -43.19
C ILE A 551 21.24 -8.37 -42.19
N PHE A 552 22.46 -8.76 -42.59
CA PHE A 552 23.62 -8.73 -41.71
C PHE A 552 23.99 -7.30 -41.27
N ALA A 553 23.95 -6.34 -42.18
CA ALA A 553 24.18 -4.92 -41.84
C ALA A 553 23.14 -4.39 -40.85
N GLU A 554 21.87 -4.74 -41.04
CA GLU A 554 20.78 -4.38 -40.11
C GLU A 554 20.96 -5.03 -38.73
N ILE A 555 21.39 -6.28 -38.66
CA ILE A 555 21.70 -6.93 -37.37
C ILE A 555 22.75 -6.12 -36.59
N ILE A 556 23.81 -5.64 -37.26
CA ILE A 556 24.84 -4.80 -36.62
C ILE A 556 24.23 -3.50 -36.11
N MET A 557 23.44 -2.80 -36.93
CA MET A 557 22.83 -1.53 -36.54
C MET A 557 21.82 -1.71 -35.39
N GLN A 558 21.00 -2.76 -35.41
CA GLN A 558 20.06 -3.07 -34.33
C GLN A 558 20.78 -3.54 -33.06
N ALA A 559 21.92 -4.22 -33.16
CA ALA A 559 22.73 -4.57 -32.01
C ALA A 559 23.34 -3.32 -31.34
N LEU A 560 23.80 -2.34 -32.11
CA LEU A 560 24.32 -1.08 -31.58
C LEU A 560 23.22 -0.18 -30.97
N SER A 561 21.99 -0.23 -31.51
CA SER A 561 20.84 0.49 -30.96
C SER A 561 20.30 -0.11 -29.65
N LEU A 562 20.75 -1.30 -29.27
CA LEU A 562 20.40 -1.92 -27.98
C LEU A 562 20.81 -1.06 -26.79
N TYR A 563 21.99 -0.41 -26.82
CA TYR A 563 22.49 0.42 -25.72
C TYR A 563 21.53 1.58 -25.36
N PRO A 564 21.16 2.49 -26.30
CA PRO A 564 20.24 3.59 -25.97
C PRO A 564 18.84 3.11 -25.62
N MET A 565 18.35 2.04 -26.25
CA MET A 565 17.02 1.47 -25.96
C MET A 565 16.97 0.86 -24.56
N LEU A 566 17.96 0.06 -24.18
CA LEU A 566 18.05 -0.53 -22.85
C LEU A 566 18.24 0.54 -21.76
N THR A 567 19.04 1.57 -22.03
CA THR A 567 19.22 2.71 -21.12
C THR A 567 17.89 3.42 -20.88
N THR A 568 17.12 3.67 -21.94
CA THR A 568 15.78 4.27 -21.85
C THR A 568 14.84 3.39 -21.01
N VAL A 569 14.79 2.09 -21.28
CA VAL A 569 13.88 1.18 -20.54
C VAL A 569 14.29 1.05 -19.07
N LYS A 570 15.59 0.92 -18.79
CA LYS A 570 16.12 0.87 -17.42
C LYS A 570 15.75 2.14 -16.66
N TYR A 571 15.98 3.31 -17.24
CA TYR A 571 15.65 4.59 -16.63
C TYR A 571 14.15 4.73 -16.39
N GLY A 572 13.31 4.39 -17.38
CA GLY A 572 11.86 4.43 -17.24
C GLY A 572 11.34 3.50 -16.14
N ARG A 573 11.97 2.34 -15.95
CA ARG A 573 11.64 1.42 -14.85
C ARG A 573 12.08 1.96 -13.51
N GLU A 574 13.31 2.46 -13.40
CA GLU A 574 13.85 2.99 -12.14
C GLU A 574 13.02 4.17 -11.62
N HIS A 575 12.41 4.96 -12.50
CA HIS A 575 11.64 6.17 -12.18
C HIS A 575 10.11 5.98 -12.29
N ASP A 576 9.63 4.74 -12.38
CA ASP A 576 8.20 4.40 -12.45
C ASP A 576 7.41 5.06 -13.60
N PHE A 577 8.08 5.41 -14.69
CA PHE A 577 7.48 6.11 -15.84
C PHE A 577 6.52 5.24 -16.68
N TYR A 578 6.55 3.92 -16.50
CA TYR A 578 5.59 3.00 -17.11
C TYR A 578 4.25 2.93 -16.38
N SER A 579 4.17 3.47 -15.17
CA SER A 579 2.96 3.48 -14.35
C SER A 579 2.49 4.91 -14.08
N ARG A 580 2.76 5.45 -12.89
CA ARG A 580 2.30 6.76 -12.44
C ARG A 580 3.37 7.84 -12.43
N GLY A 581 4.64 7.50 -12.63
CA GLY A 581 5.77 8.44 -12.52
C GLY A 581 5.76 9.59 -13.54
N LEU A 582 4.93 9.51 -14.59
CA LEU A 582 4.74 10.56 -15.60
C LEU A 582 3.41 11.32 -15.45
N GLU A 583 2.58 10.99 -14.46
CA GLU A 583 1.30 11.69 -14.27
C GLU A 583 1.55 13.20 -14.14
N LEU A 584 0.89 13.98 -15.02
CA LEU A 584 0.91 15.45 -15.00
C LEU A 584 2.28 16.06 -15.34
N ALA A 585 3.24 15.28 -15.82
CA ALA A 585 4.53 15.77 -16.29
C ALA A 585 4.38 16.62 -17.57
N GLU A 586 5.23 17.63 -17.73
CA GLU A 586 5.23 18.44 -18.94
C GLU A 586 5.78 17.64 -20.13
N GLY A 587 4.94 17.35 -21.13
CA GLY A 587 5.32 16.46 -22.23
C GLY A 587 5.10 14.97 -21.91
N GLU A 588 4.20 14.66 -20.97
CA GLU A 588 3.79 13.30 -20.58
C GLU A 588 3.58 12.38 -21.79
N ALA A 589 2.82 12.82 -22.79
CA ALA A 589 2.52 12.02 -23.98
C ALA A 589 3.80 11.66 -24.77
N ALA A 590 4.73 12.62 -24.90
CA ALA A 590 5.99 12.42 -25.59
C ALA A 590 6.94 11.48 -24.82
N ALA A 591 7.03 11.63 -23.50
CA ALA A 591 7.77 10.73 -22.64
C ALA A 591 7.20 9.30 -22.70
N LYS A 592 5.87 9.15 -22.56
CA LYS A 592 5.20 7.85 -22.69
C LYS A 592 5.49 7.21 -24.04
N ALA A 593 5.41 7.96 -25.14
CA ALA A 593 5.74 7.46 -26.46
C ALA A 593 7.20 6.95 -26.53
N MET A 594 8.16 7.72 -26.01
CA MET A 594 9.58 7.32 -25.99
C MET A 594 9.82 6.04 -25.19
N TYR A 595 9.36 5.98 -23.93
CA TYR A 595 9.58 4.83 -23.04
C TYR A 595 8.85 3.57 -23.50
N THR A 596 7.61 3.70 -23.99
CA THR A 596 6.83 2.56 -24.50
C THR A 596 7.43 2.04 -25.81
N ALA A 597 7.86 2.91 -26.70
CA ALA A 597 8.53 2.52 -27.95
C ALA A 597 9.85 1.79 -27.70
N ALA A 598 10.67 2.25 -26.75
CA ALA A 598 11.90 1.55 -26.36
C ALA A 598 11.61 0.15 -25.81
N LEU A 599 10.55 -0.01 -25.01
CA LEU A 599 10.12 -1.30 -24.49
C LEU A 599 9.61 -2.22 -25.61
N MET A 600 8.80 -1.70 -26.52
CA MET A 600 8.32 -2.45 -27.69
C MET A 600 9.48 -2.90 -28.58
N TRP A 601 10.46 -2.02 -28.81
CA TRP A 601 11.68 -2.35 -29.54
C TRP A 601 12.43 -3.51 -28.87
N LEU A 602 12.59 -3.50 -27.54
CA LEU A 602 13.22 -4.62 -26.81
C LEU A 602 12.45 -5.93 -26.96
N LEU A 603 11.11 -5.90 -26.91
CA LEU A 603 10.29 -7.10 -27.12
C LEU A 603 10.50 -7.68 -28.52
N VAL A 604 10.52 -6.81 -29.54
CA VAL A 604 10.82 -7.22 -30.93
C VAL A 604 12.24 -7.77 -31.03
N PHE A 605 13.21 -7.18 -30.32
CA PHE A 605 14.59 -7.66 -30.26
C PHE A 605 14.70 -9.07 -29.67
N VAL A 606 13.99 -9.35 -28.57
CA VAL A 606 13.94 -10.71 -28.00
C VAL A 606 13.34 -11.70 -28.99
N VAL A 607 12.24 -11.35 -29.66
CA VAL A 607 11.62 -12.20 -30.68
C VAL A 607 12.59 -12.46 -31.84
N ALA A 608 13.29 -11.42 -32.33
CA ALA A 608 14.28 -11.54 -33.39
C ALA A 608 15.45 -12.47 -32.99
N LEU A 609 15.94 -12.34 -31.75
CA LEU A 609 16.99 -13.21 -31.22
C LEU A 609 16.53 -14.66 -31.12
N VAL A 610 15.31 -14.91 -30.64
CA VAL A 610 14.74 -16.26 -30.59
C VAL A 610 14.62 -16.85 -31.99
N GLN A 611 14.13 -16.08 -32.97
CA GLN A 611 14.04 -16.54 -34.36
C GLN A 611 15.43 -16.88 -34.94
N LEU A 612 16.44 -16.03 -34.70
CA LEU A 612 17.82 -16.30 -35.12
C LEU A 612 18.38 -17.58 -34.49
N LEU A 613 18.11 -17.81 -33.19
CA LEU A 613 18.50 -19.03 -32.49
C LEU A 613 17.78 -20.28 -33.00
N LEU A 614 16.49 -20.17 -33.34
CA LEU A 614 15.73 -21.28 -33.91
C LEU A 614 16.25 -21.65 -35.31
N LEU A 615 16.55 -20.64 -36.14
CA LEU A 615 17.10 -20.85 -37.49
C LEU A 615 18.50 -21.48 -37.45
N THR A 616 19.38 -21.00 -36.57
CA THR A 616 20.73 -21.57 -36.40
C THR A 616 20.69 -23.01 -35.87
N ARG A 617 19.80 -23.32 -34.92
CA ARG A 617 19.57 -24.69 -34.45
C ARG A 617 19.03 -25.61 -35.55
N ALA A 618 18.08 -25.14 -36.34
CA ALA A 618 17.53 -25.90 -37.46
C ALA A 618 18.63 -26.25 -38.49
N MET A 619 19.52 -25.31 -38.79
CA MET A 619 20.67 -25.53 -39.69
C MET A 619 21.74 -26.47 -39.11
N MET A 620 22.02 -26.40 -37.80
CA MET A 620 22.96 -27.32 -37.16
C MET A 620 22.42 -28.75 -37.09
N ASN A 621 21.11 -28.92 -36.84
CA ASN A 621 20.48 -30.23 -36.77
C ASN A 621 20.45 -30.95 -38.13
N THR A 622 20.30 -30.23 -39.25
CA THR A 622 20.36 -30.82 -40.60
C THR A 622 21.78 -31.26 -40.98
N THR A 623 22.81 -30.56 -40.49
CA THR A 623 24.23 -30.90 -40.75
C THR A 623 24.67 -32.15 -39.99
N THR A 624 24.04 -32.45 -38.84
CA THR A 624 24.39 -33.61 -37.99
C THR A 624 23.60 -34.88 -38.34
N SER A 625 22.45 -34.74 -39.02
CA SER A 625 21.54 -35.84 -39.40
C SER A 625 21.93 -36.55 -40.71
N GLY A 626 22.85 -35.99 -41.50
CA GLY A 626 23.30 -36.56 -42.78
C GLY A 626 24.13 -37.85 -42.69
N HIS A 627 24.36 -38.41 -41.49
CA HIS A 627 25.20 -39.60 -41.32
C HIS A 627 24.58 -40.75 -40.52
N ARG A 628 23.31 -40.65 -40.08
CA ARG A 628 22.57 -41.78 -39.48
C ARG A 628 21.08 -41.61 -39.71
N ASP A 629 20.44 -42.71 -40.11
CA ASP A 629 18.99 -42.93 -40.17
C ASP A 629 18.27 -42.70 -41.52
N LEU A 630 18.81 -43.37 -42.55
CA LEU A 630 17.99 -44.08 -43.55
C LEU A 630 17.32 -45.29 -42.89
N LEU A 631 16.29 -45.10 -42.05
CA LEU A 631 15.24 -46.10 -41.73
C LEU A 631 14.43 -45.64 -40.50
N LYS A 632 13.10 -45.59 -40.69
CA LYS A 632 12.03 -45.29 -39.71
C LYS A 632 11.80 -43.80 -39.49
N TRP A 633 10.68 -43.27 -39.97
CA TRP A 633 9.46 -43.19 -39.15
C TRP A 633 8.20 -43.07 -40.02
N ARG A 634 7.23 -43.89 -39.64
CA ARG A 634 5.88 -44.06 -40.17
C ARG A 634 4.95 -43.08 -39.44
N LYS A 635 3.97 -42.53 -40.19
CA LYS A 635 2.71 -41.88 -39.74
C LYS A 635 2.68 -41.35 -38.29
N ILE A 636 2.67 -40.02 -38.15
CA ILE A 636 2.05 -39.33 -37.03
C ILE A 636 1.08 -38.31 -37.63
N GLU A 637 -0.17 -38.36 -37.19
CA GLU A 637 -1.26 -37.45 -37.56
C GLU A 637 -0.89 -35.98 -37.27
N GLN A 638 -1.05 -35.13 -38.29
CA GLN A 638 -0.99 -33.68 -38.12
C GLN A 638 -2.28 -33.17 -37.47
N PRO A 639 -2.21 -32.21 -36.52
CA PRO A 639 -3.38 -31.46 -36.10
C PRO A 639 -3.79 -30.48 -37.22
N GLN A 640 -5.10 -30.45 -37.45
CA GLN A 640 -5.83 -29.64 -38.42
C GLN A 640 -5.46 -28.13 -38.33
N PRO A 641 -5.01 -27.48 -39.41
CA PRO A 641 -4.79 -26.03 -39.44
C PRO A 641 -6.12 -25.27 -39.51
N SER A 642 -6.21 -24.12 -38.83
CA SER A 642 -7.37 -23.23 -38.86
C SER A 642 -7.57 -22.59 -40.24
N ASN A 643 -8.82 -22.54 -40.72
CA ASN A 643 -9.29 -22.13 -42.05
C ASN A 643 -8.68 -20.83 -42.63
N ILE A 644 -8.18 -19.90 -41.80
CA ILE A 644 -7.59 -18.63 -42.25
C ILE A 644 -6.20 -18.83 -42.88
N ALA A 645 -5.43 -19.83 -42.44
CA ALA A 645 -4.10 -20.13 -42.99
C ALA A 645 -4.21 -20.80 -44.38
N GLU A 646 -5.28 -21.56 -44.60
CA GLU A 646 -5.58 -22.19 -45.88
C GLU A 646 -6.06 -21.15 -46.90
N GLU A 647 -6.85 -20.17 -46.47
CA GLU A 647 -7.36 -19.07 -47.32
C GLU A 647 -6.27 -18.07 -47.74
N LEU A 648 -5.26 -17.83 -46.89
CA LEU A 648 -4.10 -17.01 -47.26
C LEU A 648 -3.12 -17.78 -48.15
N ALA A 649 -2.99 -19.10 -47.95
CA ALA A 649 -2.17 -19.97 -48.80
C ALA A 649 -2.78 -20.14 -50.20
N THR A 650 -4.10 -20.24 -50.32
CA THR A 650 -4.79 -20.32 -51.62
C THR A 650 -4.72 -19.01 -52.40
N GLN A 651 -4.84 -17.84 -51.75
CA GLN A 651 -4.66 -16.55 -52.43
C GLN A 651 -3.24 -16.31 -52.96
N VAL A 652 -2.22 -16.82 -52.27
CA VAL A 652 -0.83 -16.74 -52.73
C VAL A 652 -0.55 -17.77 -53.83
N ASN A 653 -1.14 -18.96 -53.73
CA ASN A 653 -0.99 -20.03 -54.72
C ASN A 653 -1.75 -19.74 -56.03
N GLU A 654 -2.87 -19.00 -55.99
CA GLU A 654 -3.59 -18.54 -57.19
C GLU A 654 -2.86 -17.45 -57.98
N ARG A 655 -1.89 -16.74 -57.39
CA ARG A 655 -1.07 -15.75 -58.10
C ARG A 655 0.26 -16.28 -58.66
N MET A 656 0.49 -17.60 -58.62
CA MET A 656 1.68 -18.24 -59.21
C MET A 656 1.32 -19.35 -60.21
N PRO A 657 0.91 -19.04 -61.46
CA PRO A 657 0.72 -20.06 -62.47
C PRO A 657 2.05 -20.32 -63.19
N LEU A 658 2.99 -21.07 -62.57
CA LEU A 658 4.11 -21.75 -63.30
C LEU A 658 5.02 -22.64 -62.42
N LEU A 659 4.46 -23.42 -61.48
CA LEU A 659 5.23 -24.48 -60.79
C LEU A 659 4.53 -25.83 -60.75
N LYS A 660 3.77 -26.13 -61.81
CA LYS A 660 3.60 -27.52 -62.28
C LYS A 660 4.72 -27.82 -63.28
N TYR A 661 5.95 -27.94 -62.78
CA TYR A 661 7.04 -28.52 -63.57
C TYR A 661 6.84 -30.04 -63.61
N ASP A 662 6.70 -30.53 -64.83
CA ASP A 662 6.23 -31.85 -65.23
C ASP A 662 7.24 -32.96 -64.87
N SER A 663 7.01 -33.63 -63.74
CA SER A 663 7.77 -34.81 -63.30
C SER A 663 7.70 -36.02 -64.27
N THR A 664 6.91 -35.94 -65.35
CA THR A 664 6.78 -37.03 -66.33
C THR A 664 7.80 -36.95 -67.47
N ARG A 665 8.57 -35.86 -67.60
CA ARG A 665 9.59 -35.72 -68.66
C ARG A 665 10.97 -36.26 -68.28
N ILE A 666 11.35 -36.22 -67.00
CA ILE A 666 12.64 -36.73 -66.50
C ILE A 666 12.69 -38.27 -66.48
N ARG A 667 11.54 -38.94 -66.32
CA ARG A 667 11.44 -40.41 -66.36
C ARG A 667 11.61 -41.00 -67.77
N ARG A 668 11.51 -40.18 -68.82
CA ARG A 668 11.71 -40.62 -70.20
C ARG A 668 13.16 -40.46 -70.69
N TYR A 669 13.94 -39.56 -70.10
CA TYR A 669 15.36 -39.41 -70.43
C TYR A 669 16.27 -40.37 -69.63
N THR A 670 15.86 -40.82 -68.45
CA THR A 670 16.63 -41.76 -67.61
C THR A 670 16.45 -43.24 -67.96
N GLN A 671 15.69 -43.57 -69.01
CA GLN A 671 15.48 -44.96 -69.47
C GLN A 671 16.07 -45.27 -70.85
N GLU A 672 16.58 -44.27 -71.59
CA GLU A 672 17.29 -44.50 -72.87
C GLU A 672 18.82 -44.43 -72.75
N GLU A 673 19.38 -43.97 -71.63
CA GLU A 673 20.84 -43.88 -71.42
C GLU A 673 21.40 -44.95 -70.46
N ASN A 674 20.68 -46.07 -70.31
CA ASN A 674 21.22 -47.31 -69.70
C ASN A 674 21.78 -48.30 -70.74
N ASN A 675 22.03 -47.85 -71.98
CA ASN A 675 22.67 -48.64 -73.02
C ASN A 675 23.88 -47.90 -73.65
N ALA A 676 24.87 -47.48 -72.87
CA ALA A 676 26.27 -47.39 -73.31
C ALA A 676 27.20 -46.99 -72.14
N MET A 677 27.89 -48.01 -71.65
CA MET A 677 29.24 -48.08 -71.08
C MET A 677 30.13 -46.80 -71.07
N ASP A 678 30.72 -46.59 -69.89
CA ASP A 678 32.12 -46.21 -69.56
C ASP A 678 32.48 -44.76 -69.14
N ASP A 679 32.79 -44.68 -67.84
CA ASP A 679 33.85 -43.95 -67.15
C ASP A 679 34.15 -42.48 -67.51
N THR A 680 33.71 -41.55 -66.64
CA THR A 680 34.62 -40.76 -65.75
C THR A 680 33.80 -40.08 -64.64
N VAL A 681 34.05 -40.41 -63.37
CA VAL A 681 33.42 -39.81 -62.18
C VAL A 681 34.01 -38.41 -61.91
N SER A 682 33.15 -37.40 -61.81
CA SER A 682 33.45 -36.06 -61.25
C SER A 682 32.52 -35.83 -60.04
N PRO A 683 32.98 -35.21 -58.94
CA PRO A 683 32.24 -35.23 -57.68
C PRO A 683 31.04 -34.28 -57.76
N GLU A 684 29.83 -34.83 -57.71
CA GLU A 684 28.59 -34.06 -57.63
C GLU A 684 28.46 -33.46 -56.22
N ILE A 685 28.55 -32.13 -56.15
CA ILE A 685 28.41 -31.33 -54.94
C ILE A 685 26.97 -31.47 -54.43
N GLU A 686 26.82 -32.08 -53.26
CA GLU A 686 25.52 -32.26 -52.59
C GLU A 686 25.00 -30.90 -52.09
N ILE A 687 24.08 -30.29 -52.85
CA ILE A 687 23.41 -29.05 -52.47
C ILE A 687 22.35 -29.35 -51.41
N MET A 688 22.55 -28.73 -50.23
CA MET A 688 21.65 -28.73 -49.07
C MET A 688 20.19 -28.41 -49.46
N ARG A 689 19.31 -29.43 -49.47
CA ARG A 689 17.87 -29.27 -49.75
C ARG A 689 17.12 -28.71 -48.53
N ILE A 690 16.92 -27.39 -48.49
CA ILE A 690 15.97 -26.73 -47.58
C ILE A 690 14.60 -26.63 -48.31
N SER A 691 13.49 -26.92 -47.62
CA SER A 691 12.16 -26.84 -48.24
C SER A 691 11.75 -25.38 -48.54
N PRO A 692 11.18 -25.10 -49.72
CA PRO A 692 10.81 -23.73 -50.14
C PRO A 692 9.76 -23.07 -49.23
N GLU A 693 8.86 -23.85 -48.64
CA GLU A 693 7.84 -23.36 -47.70
C GLU A 693 8.44 -22.84 -46.38
N SER A 694 9.48 -23.50 -45.86
CA SER A 694 10.16 -23.09 -44.63
C SER A 694 10.97 -21.80 -44.82
N LEU A 695 11.55 -21.61 -46.01
CA LEU A 695 12.27 -20.39 -46.38
C LEU A 695 11.32 -19.20 -46.54
N LEU A 696 10.19 -19.38 -47.21
CA LEU A 696 9.17 -18.34 -47.39
C LEU A 696 8.59 -17.87 -46.04
N ARG A 697 8.29 -18.80 -45.13
CA ARG A 697 7.81 -18.47 -43.78
C ARG A 697 8.84 -17.65 -42.99
N SER A 698 10.10 -18.07 -43.02
CA SER A 698 11.20 -17.38 -42.30
C SER A 698 11.45 -15.98 -42.87
N TYR A 699 11.32 -15.84 -44.19
CA TYR A 699 11.41 -14.56 -44.89
C TYR A 699 10.30 -13.59 -44.47
N ILE A 700 9.03 -14.02 -44.50
CA ILE A 700 7.89 -13.19 -44.08
C ILE A 700 8.05 -12.73 -42.63
N VAL A 701 8.45 -13.65 -41.73
CA VAL A 701 8.70 -13.32 -40.31
C VAL A 701 9.81 -12.28 -40.17
N THR A 702 10.89 -12.39 -40.94
CA THR A 702 12.01 -11.42 -40.92
C THR A 702 11.56 -10.03 -41.37
N VAL A 703 10.79 -9.93 -42.46
CA VAL A 703 10.26 -8.65 -42.95
C VAL A 703 9.32 -8.01 -41.92
N VAL A 704 8.45 -8.79 -41.29
CA VAL A 704 7.55 -8.31 -40.23
C VAL A 704 8.35 -7.78 -39.04
N ILE A 705 9.40 -8.49 -38.60
CA ILE A 705 10.28 -8.04 -37.51
C ILE A 705 10.96 -6.71 -37.85
N LEU A 706 11.49 -6.56 -39.07
CA LEU A 706 12.13 -5.31 -39.53
C LEU A 706 11.14 -4.14 -39.58
N LEU A 707 9.91 -4.38 -40.04
CA LEU A 707 8.82 -3.39 -40.01
C LEU A 707 8.48 -2.96 -38.57
N LEU A 708 8.38 -3.91 -37.64
CA LEU A 708 8.09 -3.62 -36.23
C LEU A 708 9.22 -2.82 -35.57
N PHE A 709 10.48 -3.14 -35.85
CA PHE A 709 11.62 -2.35 -35.39
C PHE A 709 11.55 -0.92 -35.93
N TRP A 710 11.31 -0.76 -37.23
CA TRP A 710 11.21 0.55 -37.86
C TRP A 710 10.07 1.39 -37.26
N ALA A 711 8.89 0.79 -37.06
CA ALA A 711 7.76 1.47 -36.42
C ALA A 711 8.07 1.88 -34.98
N ALA A 712 8.68 0.99 -34.19
CA ALA A 712 9.08 1.29 -32.81
C ALA A 712 10.13 2.42 -32.77
N GLN A 713 11.12 2.42 -33.67
CA GLN A 713 12.13 3.47 -33.76
C GLN A 713 11.52 4.83 -34.13
N TRP A 714 10.51 4.87 -35.00
CA TRP A 714 9.78 6.11 -35.30
C TRP A 714 9.06 6.68 -34.08
N VAL A 715 8.30 5.84 -33.37
CA VAL A 715 7.59 6.28 -32.16
C VAL A 715 8.58 6.73 -31.09
N PHE A 716 9.70 6.02 -30.93
CA PHE A 716 10.78 6.39 -30.01
C PHE A 716 11.35 7.77 -30.34
N TRP A 717 11.75 8.01 -31.59
CA TRP A 717 12.35 9.27 -32.02
C TRP A 717 11.37 10.44 -32.00
N ALA A 718 10.11 10.23 -32.38
CA ALA A 718 9.07 11.25 -32.28
C ALA A 718 8.83 11.66 -30.81
N GLY A 719 8.73 10.67 -29.91
CA GLY A 719 8.62 10.91 -28.48
C GLY A 719 9.84 11.63 -27.91
N PHE A 720 11.04 11.15 -28.23
CA PHE A 720 12.31 11.72 -27.75
C PHE A 720 12.52 13.17 -28.22
N ILE A 721 12.31 13.47 -29.50
CA ILE A 721 12.44 14.83 -30.05
C ILE A 721 11.40 15.77 -29.44
N SER A 722 10.14 15.31 -29.32
CA SER A 722 9.08 16.12 -28.74
C SER A 722 9.30 16.39 -27.25
N LEU A 723 9.84 15.43 -26.50
CA LEU A 723 10.15 15.56 -25.08
C LEU A 723 11.36 16.48 -24.86
N SER A 724 12.47 16.21 -25.56
CA SER A 724 13.73 16.90 -25.33
C SER A 724 13.71 18.32 -25.89
N SER A 725 12.99 18.54 -27.00
CA SER A 725 12.80 19.86 -27.61
C SER A 725 14.13 20.62 -27.73
N GLU A 726 14.34 21.68 -26.95
CA GLU A 726 15.56 22.49 -26.95
C GLU A 726 16.79 21.76 -26.40
N LEU A 727 16.62 20.74 -25.55
CA LEU A 727 17.70 19.88 -25.04
C LEU A 727 18.30 18.98 -26.14
N TYR A 728 17.60 18.82 -27.27
CA TYR A 728 18.12 18.15 -28.45
C TYR A 728 18.04 19.07 -29.67
N CYS A 729 19.09 19.87 -29.82
CA CYS A 729 19.28 20.91 -30.81
C CYS A 729 20.59 20.71 -31.58
N PRO A 730 20.67 19.77 -32.53
CA PRO A 730 21.89 19.58 -33.30
C PRO A 730 22.24 20.83 -34.15
N PRO A 731 23.52 21.26 -34.18
CA PRO A 731 23.96 22.37 -35.01
C PRO A 731 23.86 22.02 -36.50
N ASN A 732 23.50 23.00 -37.32
CA ASN A 732 23.43 22.88 -38.79
C ASN A 732 22.77 21.57 -39.27
N LEU A 733 21.53 21.33 -38.80
CA LEU A 733 20.76 20.12 -39.07
C LEU A 733 20.69 19.75 -40.56
N VAL A 734 20.64 20.74 -41.46
CA VAL A 734 20.62 20.53 -42.91
C VAL A 734 21.89 19.80 -43.37
N PHE A 735 23.06 20.26 -42.92
CA PHE A 735 24.33 19.62 -43.27
C PHE A 735 24.42 18.19 -42.74
N LEU A 736 24.02 17.96 -41.48
CA LEU A 736 23.98 16.61 -40.89
C LEU A 736 23.04 15.67 -41.68
N THR A 737 21.91 16.18 -42.15
CA THR A 737 20.94 15.46 -42.98
C THR A 737 21.54 15.06 -44.33
N ILE A 738 22.35 15.92 -44.94
CA ILE A 738 23.07 15.61 -46.19
C ILE A 738 24.04 14.45 -45.95
N VAL A 739 24.84 14.52 -44.89
CA VAL A 739 25.81 13.44 -44.54
C VAL A 739 25.08 12.11 -44.33
N TRP A 740 23.98 12.09 -43.57
CA TRP A 740 23.18 10.89 -43.37
C TRP A 740 22.57 10.36 -44.67
N SER A 741 22.07 11.25 -45.53
CA SER A 741 21.48 10.88 -46.81
C SER A 741 22.52 10.27 -47.75
N VAL A 742 23.70 10.89 -47.87
CA VAL A 742 24.81 10.40 -48.70
C VAL A 742 25.28 9.01 -48.23
N CYS A 743 25.51 8.83 -46.92
CA CYS A 743 25.93 7.54 -46.38
C CYS A 743 24.86 6.45 -46.57
N SER A 744 23.57 6.81 -46.43
CA SER A 744 22.46 5.88 -46.66
C SER A 744 22.35 5.44 -48.12
N VAL A 745 22.49 6.38 -49.07
CA VAL A 745 22.52 6.08 -50.51
C VAL A 745 23.74 5.23 -50.87
N ALA A 746 24.92 5.56 -50.35
CA ALA A 746 26.15 4.80 -50.58
C ALA A 746 26.01 3.34 -50.11
N GLY A 747 25.39 3.11 -48.95
CA GLY A 747 25.09 1.75 -48.46
C GLY A 747 24.20 0.94 -49.41
N ILE A 748 23.22 1.57 -50.06
CA ILE A 748 22.36 0.91 -51.06
C ILE A 748 23.13 0.57 -52.35
N MET A 749 24.12 1.39 -52.74
CA MET A 749 24.91 1.20 -53.96
C MET A 749 26.03 0.16 -53.80
N VAL A 750 26.60 0.01 -52.59
CA VAL A 750 27.73 -0.92 -52.32
C VAL A 750 27.39 -2.38 -52.58
N VAL A 751 26.12 -2.75 -52.49
CA VAL A 751 25.62 -4.13 -52.49
C VAL A 751 26.06 -4.98 -53.69
N ASN A 752 26.62 -4.42 -54.78
CA ASN A 752 27.19 -5.19 -55.91
C ASN A 752 28.48 -4.58 -56.53
N THR A 753 29.26 -3.79 -55.78
CA THR A 753 30.48 -3.16 -56.34
C THR A 753 31.73 -4.04 -56.35
N TRP A 754 31.66 -5.27 -55.82
CA TRP A 754 32.80 -6.20 -55.70
C TRP A 754 32.73 -7.41 -56.65
N GLU A 755 32.06 -7.26 -57.79
CA GLU A 755 32.02 -8.26 -58.88
C GLU A 755 32.66 -7.78 -60.19
N ALA A 756 33.41 -6.67 -60.13
CA ALA A 756 34.26 -6.18 -61.23
C ALA A 756 35.60 -6.91 -61.27
#